data_AF-A0A1B0DM07-F1
#
_entry.id   AF-A0A1B0DM07-F1
#
_cell.length_a   1.000
_cell.length_b   1.000
_cell.length_c   1.000
_cell.angle_alpha   90.00
_cell.angle_beta   90.00
_cell.angle_gamma   90.00
#
_symmetry.space_group_name_H-M   'P 1'
#
loop_
_entity.id
_entity.type
_entity.pdbx_description
1 polymer ?
#
loop_
_entity_poly.entity_id
_entity_poly.type
_entity_poly.pdbx_seq_one_letter_code
_entity_poly.pdbx_strand_id
1 'polypeptide(L)'
;MGRQDVLSLAISHGENKQDTLFRLKRGAILHIVPGSNLLGRHIALYCNYPQKESLSFDRKNYAALVWHSSSGQKLTDATHPFVEVNDLDIYCEIAANRSGAFHFYFTFRESPDVKENSLYVQVEPKIHVGKKGSEREIPLDSIRCQTVMAKCLGHLETWESKLRVTYESGYNLLHFTPIQKLGNSRSGYSLSDQLTVNPDFGPGANFDKVAKVVKKCREEWGMASICDIVLNHTANESSWLKVHPETTYSCMTCPHLRPAFLLDAVLAMASADTAAGLLETFGVPTEIDREDHINALRHQLHSNYLPKARIHELYQCNIEEYVKKFSEEMRKRPPPKATISDVKPKETIILKQDPAYKRLACTIDFETAFELFNVFRNDCFDEDTRLRKCAEDFRRHLEELNETVRREIAEHLRSAVENCLSENQDDGPMIREVSDKHPLFCRYFTDGGVKCKTIEDIEALMYGDSAKFLMAHNGWVMNGDPLQDFARPQPTTANVYIRRELIAWGDSVKLKYGDKPEDCPYLWDHMKKYVEVTAKIFDGVRLDNCHSTPLHVAEYLLDAARKINPELYVVAELFTNSDNTDNIFVNRLGITSLIREALSAWDSHEEGRLVYRFGGAPVGAFFSSPKRLLAPCIAHALFLDLTHDNPSPIQKRSVFDLLPSAALVSMACCATGSTRGYDELVPHHIHVVDEEREYQEWGKAVDAETGIVAAKKALNLLHGELAEKGFSEVFVDQMDYNIVAVTRSCPATRESVILVAHTSFSYPDPYSGPTNVRPLRFEGHLEEIILEAGLAHQSSKPYDRPYLYEKDKKYINGLTEYRLKIMEHIPLSKSSIFSQNMVKDGNVTQLDFKNLTPGSVVAVRVSLHEHTRPHFAKVQSLVDTFHLEKGEIYSELQKIVSSLNLIDLNRALYRCDEEEKDMGCGSGSYDIPGFGRMVYCGTQGFASLLSQIAPNNDLGHPFCDNLRRGDWMMDYIRDRLARWKGTESLSKWWDKNTESLREMPRYLVPSYVTLWDLRRVCIPVRTISNLMSDFVRKGSSFVQALAMGSVQCVAECPSANLPALSPATKAPKPPSQCATMSAGLLSHVRIDSGTSIPFPINQSLEVNGECFLDHIMEELITFSGLPCFTVICWEYSGNLLCQNLYSVGDFFHVVFDGEEPPPNSISAVESCFVPAVQEIGNESMSQARSES
;
A
#
# COMPACT_ATOMS: atom_id res chain seq x y z
N MET A 1 32.97 -1.41 2.31
CA MET A 1 32.15 -2.64 2.16
C MET A 1 30.81 -2.34 2.80
N GLY A 2 29.74 -2.33 2.00
CA GLY A 2 28.41 -1.93 2.47
C GLY A 2 27.84 -2.94 3.46
N ARG A 3 27.21 -2.42 4.51
CA ARG A 3 26.35 -3.13 5.47
C ARG A 3 25.36 -4.02 4.70
N GLN A 4 25.37 -5.33 4.93
CA GLN A 4 24.25 -6.20 4.52
C GLN A 4 23.17 -6.08 5.60
N ASP A 5 22.05 -5.44 5.25
CA ASP A 5 20.90 -5.34 6.15
C ASP A 5 20.20 -6.70 6.22
N VAL A 6 20.27 -7.35 7.38
CA VAL A 6 19.49 -8.55 7.70
C VAL A 6 18.17 -8.08 8.29
N LEU A 7 17.06 -8.49 7.69
CA LEU A 7 15.70 -8.12 8.04
C LEU A 7 14.89 -9.39 8.30
N SER A 8 13.98 -9.35 9.28
CA SER A 8 13.18 -10.53 9.63
C SER A 8 11.69 -10.30 9.35
N LEU A 9 10.95 -11.31 8.90
CA LEU A 9 9.51 -11.24 8.66
C LEU A 9 8.84 -12.48 9.24
N ALA A 10 7.79 -12.30 10.04
CA ALA A 10 7.09 -13.39 10.68
C ALA A 10 5.93 -13.94 9.83
N ILE A 11 5.78 -15.27 9.80
CA ILE A 11 4.63 -15.99 9.26
C ILE A 11 3.79 -16.58 10.38
N SER A 12 2.47 -16.42 10.33
CA SER A 12 1.52 -16.89 11.35
C SER A 12 0.39 -17.70 10.70
N HIS A 13 -0.20 -18.65 11.42
CA HIS A 13 -1.42 -19.32 10.95
C HIS A 13 -2.63 -18.36 10.99
N GLY A 14 -3.57 -18.48 10.04
CA GLY A 14 -4.78 -17.67 9.96
C GLY A 14 -4.60 -16.23 9.44
N GLU A 15 -3.36 -15.81 9.15
CA GLU A 15 -3.07 -14.50 8.56
C GLU A 15 -2.83 -14.66 7.04
N ASN A 16 -3.57 -13.92 6.21
CA ASN A 16 -3.27 -13.77 4.77
C ASN A 16 -2.81 -12.35 4.52
N LYS A 17 -1.62 -12.17 3.96
CA LYS A 17 -0.94 -10.88 3.77
C LYS A 17 -0.70 -10.57 2.29
N GLN A 18 -1.53 -11.10 1.38
CA GLN A 18 -1.44 -10.77 -0.05
C GLN A 18 -1.69 -9.29 -0.37
N ASP A 19 -2.48 -8.62 0.47
CA ASP A 19 -2.83 -7.19 0.39
C ASP A 19 -1.91 -6.30 1.25
N THR A 20 -0.86 -6.89 1.83
CA THR A 20 0.14 -6.19 2.63
C THR A 20 1.44 -6.11 1.84
N LEU A 21 2.01 -4.92 1.71
CA LEU A 21 3.23 -4.71 0.93
C LEU A 21 4.47 -4.73 1.83
N PHE A 22 5.43 -5.60 1.48
CA PHE A 22 6.77 -5.63 2.06
C PHE A 22 7.81 -5.39 0.96
N ARG A 23 8.73 -4.45 1.18
CA ARG A 23 9.77 -4.09 0.21
C ARG A 23 11.16 -4.21 0.80
N LEU A 24 12.09 -4.66 -0.03
CA LEU A 24 13.50 -4.82 0.30
C LEU A 24 14.37 -4.13 -0.75
N LYS A 25 15.43 -3.47 -0.29
CA LYS A 25 16.50 -3.05 -1.19
C LYS A 25 17.28 -4.27 -1.68
N ARG A 26 17.72 -4.23 -2.94
CA ARG A 26 18.55 -5.28 -3.51
C ARG A 26 19.86 -5.44 -2.73
N GLY A 27 20.21 -6.67 -2.40
CA GLY A 27 21.38 -7.04 -1.59
C GLY A 27 21.09 -7.20 -0.10
N ALA A 28 19.87 -6.94 0.36
CA ALA A 28 19.42 -7.28 1.71
C ALA A 28 19.31 -8.79 1.91
N ILE A 29 19.36 -9.23 3.17
CA ILE A 29 19.10 -10.62 3.57
C ILE A 29 17.77 -10.64 4.31
N LEU A 30 16.85 -11.49 3.86
CA LEU A 30 15.55 -11.70 4.50
C LEU A 30 15.55 -13.01 5.27
N HIS A 31 15.23 -12.93 6.55
CA HIS A 31 14.92 -14.07 7.42
C HIS A 31 13.41 -14.19 7.57
N ILE A 32 12.82 -15.30 7.13
CA ILE A 32 11.43 -15.63 7.44
C ILE A 32 11.41 -16.45 8.73
N VAL A 33 10.72 -15.97 9.76
CA VAL A 33 10.63 -16.58 11.09
C VAL A 33 9.19 -17.02 11.40
N PRO A 34 8.96 -18.04 12.24
CA PRO A 34 7.61 -18.44 12.63
C PRO A 34 7.02 -17.48 13.67
N GLY A 35 5.70 -17.27 13.59
CA GLY A 35 4.91 -16.58 14.59
C GLY A 35 4.58 -17.48 15.78
N SER A 36 4.23 -16.88 16.91
CA SER A 36 3.96 -17.60 18.17
C SER A 36 2.84 -18.65 18.05
N ASN A 37 1.85 -18.43 17.17
CA ASN A 37 0.75 -19.36 16.96
C ASN A 37 1.11 -20.62 16.16
N LEU A 38 2.37 -20.74 15.72
CA LEU A 38 2.90 -21.94 15.06
C LEU A 38 3.67 -22.85 16.03
N LEU A 39 3.85 -22.47 17.29
CA LEU A 39 4.55 -23.30 18.29
C LEU A 39 3.96 -24.71 18.38
N GLY A 40 4.84 -25.71 18.40
CA GLY A 40 4.49 -27.15 18.42
C GLY A 40 3.98 -27.72 17.09
N ARG A 41 3.96 -26.94 16.00
CA ARG A 41 3.48 -27.38 14.69
C ARG A 41 4.64 -27.77 13.77
N HIS A 42 4.35 -28.69 12.85
CA HIS A 42 5.30 -29.09 11.80
C HIS A 42 5.00 -28.37 10.49
N ILE A 43 5.93 -27.52 10.02
CA ILE A 43 5.71 -26.68 8.84
C ILE A 43 6.84 -26.79 7.82
N ALA A 44 6.49 -26.65 6.53
CA ALA A 44 7.43 -26.45 5.42
C ALA A 44 7.13 -25.11 4.74
N LEU A 45 8.15 -24.28 4.52
CA LEU A 45 8.01 -22.97 3.88
C LEU A 45 8.43 -23.04 2.42
N TYR A 46 7.62 -22.48 1.53
CA TYR A 46 7.85 -22.48 0.08
C TYR A 46 7.94 -21.05 -0.45
N CYS A 47 8.82 -20.85 -1.42
CA CYS A 47 8.98 -19.57 -2.12
C CYS A 47 9.26 -19.78 -3.60
N ASN A 48 8.79 -18.87 -4.47
CA ASN A 48 9.12 -18.85 -5.89
C ASN A 48 10.39 -18.03 -6.22
N TYR A 49 11.17 -17.65 -5.21
CA TYR A 49 12.48 -17.04 -5.40
C TYR A 49 13.46 -18.06 -6.03
N PRO A 50 14.12 -17.75 -7.16
CA PRO A 50 15.04 -18.66 -7.82
C PRO A 50 16.26 -18.98 -6.95
N GLN A 51 16.44 -20.26 -6.59
CA GLN A 51 17.48 -20.72 -5.65
C GLN A 51 18.92 -20.64 -6.20
N LYS A 52 19.07 -20.42 -7.51
CA LYS A 52 20.37 -20.26 -8.18
C LYS A 52 20.29 -19.08 -9.14
N GLU A 53 21.35 -18.29 -9.22
CA GLU A 53 21.42 -17.14 -10.13
C GLU A 53 21.24 -17.52 -11.61
N SER A 54 21.64 -18.74 -11.98
CA SER A 54 21.50 -19.26 -13.34
C SER A 54 20.07 -19.59 -13.75
N LEU A 55 19.14 -19.73 -12.79
CA LEU A 55 17.75 -20.07 -13.07
C LEU A 55 16.96 -18.79 -13.41
N SER A 56 16.11 -18.84 -14.42
CA SER A 56 15.13 -17.78 -14.68
C SER A 56 14.01 -17.83 -13.65
N PHE A 57 13.38 -16.68 -13.39
CA PHE A 57 12.18 -16.64 -12.57
C PHE A 57 11.01 -17.32 -13.31
N ASP A 58 10.28 -18.17 -12.58
CA ASP A 58 9.02 -18.75 -12.97
C ASP A 58 8.06 -18.67 -11.78
N ARG A 59 7.01 -17.88 -11.92
CA ARG A 59 5.99 -17.62 -10.90
C ARG A 59 5.31 -18.89 -10.37
N LYS A 60 5.24 -19.95 -11.19
CA LYS A 60 4.59 -21.22 -10.84
C LYS A 60 5.55 -22.22 -10.16
N ASN A 61 6.84 -21.97 -10.19
CA ASN A 61 7.84 -22.87 -9.64
C ASN A 61 8.20 -22.45 -8.21
N TYR A 62 7.93 -23.33 -7.24
CA TYR A 62 8.22 -23.09 -5.82
C TYR A 62 9.27 -24.08 -5.33
N ALA A 63 10.20 -23.60 -4.52
CA ALA A 63 11.16 -24.41 -3.81
C ALA A 63 10.88 -24.35 -2.30
N ALA A 64 11.04 -25.48 -1.61
CA ALA A 64 11.08 -25.50 -0.17
C ALA A 64 12.34 -24.80 0.33
N LEU A 65 12.19 -23.91 1.30
CA LEU A 65 13.30 -23.21 1.94
C LEU A 65 13.88 -24.06 3.07
N VAL A 66 15.18 -23.88 3.32
CA VAL A 66 15.90 -24.57 4.38
C VAL A 66 15.76 -23.79 5.67
N TRP A 67 15.34 -24.47 6.73
CA TRP A 67 15.26 -23.92 8.07
C TRP A 67 16.62 -24.00 8.75
N HIS A 68 16.97 -22.94 9.45
CA HIS A 68 18.16 -22.80 10.26
C HIS A 68 17.77 -22.52 11.71
N SER A 69 18.54 -23.06 12.65
CA SER A 69 18.50 -22.60 14.04
C SER A 69 19.02 -21.17 14.14
N SER A 70 18.78 -20.52 15.28
CA SER A 70 19.36 -19.22 15.62
C SER A 70 20.89 -19.17 15.54
N SER A 71 21.57 -20.32 15.65
CA SER A 71 23.03 -20.46 15.49
C SER A 71 23.50 -20.64 14.03
N GLY A 72 22.56 -20.70 13.08
CA GLY A 72 22.82 -20.95 11.66
C GLY A 72 22.91 -22.44 11.26
N GLN A 73 22.87 -23.36 12.23
CA GLN A 73 22.83 -24.80 11.94
C GLN A 73 21.57 -25.15 11.14
N LYS A 74 21.74 -25.88 10.03
CA LYS A 74 20.63 -26.38 9.22
C LYS A 74 19.80 -27.39 9.99
N LEU A 75 18.48 -27.18 10.02
CA LEU A 75 17.49 -28.04 10.66
C LEU A 75 16.76 -28.93 9.64
N THR A 76 16.62 -28.46 8.40
CA THR A 76 15.96 -29.19 7.31
C THR A 76 16.83 -29.26 6.05
N ASP A 77 16.36 -30.00 5.05
CA ASP A 77 16.91 -30.02 3.70
C ASP A 77 15.80 -30.14 2.64
N ALA A 78 16.16 -30.13 1.36
CA ALA A 78 15.20 -30.19 0.26
C ALA A 78 14.38 -31.49 0.19
N THR A 79 14.86 -32.58 0.80
CA THR A 79 14.17 -33.88 0.85
C THR A 79 13.30 -34.02 2.11
N HIS A 80 13.64 -33.32 3.18
CA HIS A 80 12.91 -33.29 4.45
C HIS A 80 12.62 -31.84 4.85
N PRO A 81 11.64 -31.17 4.21
CA PRO A 81 11.45 -29.73 4.34
C PRO A 81 10.70 -29.29 5.61
N PHE A 82 10.10 -30.24 6.35
CA PHE A 82 9.28 -29.94 7.53
C PHE A 82 10.14 -29.79 8.78
N VAL A 83 10.01 -28.64 9.46
CA VAL A 83 10.59 -28.38 10.78
C VAL A 83 9.50 -28.40 11.84
N GLU A 84 9.81 -28.87 13.05
CA GLU A 84 8.97 -28.65 14.23
C GLU A 84 9.29 -27.29 14.84
N VAL A 85 8.28 -26.43 14.98
CA VAL A 85 8.45 -25.08 15.53
C VAL A 85 8.48 -25.15 17.06
N ASN A 86 9.64 -25.46 17.63
CA ASN A 86 9.87 -25.44 19.08
C ASN A 86 10.63 -24.17 19.54
N ASP A 87 11.09 -23.37 18.58
CA ASP A 87 11.84 -22.14 18.81
C ASP A 87 11.37 -21.09 17.78
N LEU A 88 11.10 -19.87 18.25
CA LEU A 88 10.66 -18.75 17.39
C LEU A 88 11.83 -18.06 16.69
N ASP A 89 13.06 -18.37 17.09
CA ASP A 89 14.28 -17.79 16.53
C ASP A 89 14.84 -18.63 15.37
N ILE A 90 14.15 -19.71 14.96
CA ILE A 90 14.47 -20.44 13.72
C ILE A 90 14.08 -19.60 12.50
N TYR A 91 14.82 -19.73 11.41
CA TYR A 91 14.58 -18.92 10.22
C TYR A 91 14.85 -19.65 8.91
N CYS A 92 14.16 -19.22 7.85
CA CYS A 92 14.54 -19.46 6.47
C CYS A 92 15.21 -18.22 5.89
N GLU A 93 16.26 -18.37 5.09
CA GLU A 93 17.02 -17.24 4.54
C GLU A 93 16.83 -17.05 3.03
N ILE A 94 16.70 -15.80 2.60
CA ILE A 94 16.81 -15.38 1.20
C ILE A 94 17.76 -14.19 1.08
N ALA A 95 18.81 -14.35 0.26
CA ALA A 95 19.63 -13.25 -0.19
C ALA A 95 18.95 -12.54 -1.37
N ALA A 96 18.45 -11.33 -1.19
CA ALA A 96 17.66 -10.57 -2.15
C ALA A 96 18.52 -9.96 -3.28
N ASN A 97 19.21 -10.81 -4.05
CA ASN A 97 20.13 -10.40 -5.12
C ASN A 97 19.46 -10.13 -6.48
N ARG A 98 18.16 -10.43 -6.58
CA ARG A 98 17.34 -10.33 -7.78
C ARG A 98 16.08 -9.53 -7.48
N SER A 99 15.80 -8.58 -8.34
CA SER A 99 14.64 -7.70 -8.30
C SER A 99 13.38 -8.44 -8.78
N GLY A 100 12.22 -8.06 -8.26
CA GLY A 100 10.94 -8.70 -8.59
C GLY A 100 10.03 -8.86 -7.38
N ALA A 101 8.89 -9.53 -7.58
CA ALA A 101 7.96 -9.85 -6.51
C ALA A 101 7.92 -11.36 -6.26
N PHE A 102 8.22 -11.75 -5.03
CA PHE A 102 8.35 -13.15 -4.64
C PHE A 102 7.28 -13.53 -3.65
N HIS A 103 6.66 -14.67 -3.89
CA HIS A 103 5.52 -15.17 -3.15
C HIS A 103 5.95 -16.28 -2.20
N PHE A 104 5.42 -16.23 -0.97
CA PHE A 104 5.68 -17.19 0.09
C PHE A 104 4.36 -17.79 0.56
N TYR A 105 4.41 -19.07 0.88
CA TYR A 105 3.37 -19.77 1.63
C TYR A 105 4.00 -20.92 2.41
N PHE A 106 3.37 -21.36 3.49
CA PHE A 106 3.79 -22.58 4.17
C PHE A 106 2.71 -23.66 4.10
N THR A 107 3.06 -24.89 4.45
CA THR A 107 2.10 -25.99 4.57
C THR A 107 2.36 -26.75 5.87
N PHE A 108 1.30 -27.32 6.44
CA PHE A 108 1.40 -28.22 7.59
C PHE A 108 1.73 -29.64 7.13
N ARG A 109 2.45 -30.40 7.96
CA ARG A 109 2.76 -31.82 7.67
C ARG A 109 1.49 -32.65 7.52
N GLU A 110 0.45 -32.34 8.28
CA GLU A 110 -0.84 -33.03 8.30
C GLU A 110 -1.69 -32.72 7.05
N SER A 111 -1.43 -31.59 6.39
CA SER A 111 -2.17 -31.12 5.21
C SER A 111 -1.23 -30.47 4.18
N PRO A 112 -0.34 -31.25 3.55
CA PRO A 112 0.76 -30.72 2.72
C PRO A 112 0.27 -30.02 1.44
N ASP A 113 -0.95 -30.31 0.99
CA ASP A 113 -1.56 -29.70 -0.20
C ASP A 113 -2.28 -28.37 0.07
N VAL A 114 -2.48 -28.03 1.36
CA VAL A 114 -3.15 -26.79 1.76
C VAL A 114 -2.10 -25.71 1.98
N LYS A 115 -2.20 -24.63 1.19
CA LYS A 115 -1.32 -23.46 1.30
C LYS A 115 -1.83 -22.54 2.40
N GLU A 116 -1.05 -22.42 3.44
CA GLU A 116 -1.27 -21.53 4.59
C GLU A 116 -0.46 -20.25 4.43
N ASN A 117 -0.98 -19.14 4.97
CA ASN A 117 -0.39 -17.79 4.99
C ASN A 117 0.35 -17.39 3.71
N SER A 118 -0.38 -16.73 2.82
CA SER A 118 0.14 -16.22 1.58
C SER A 118 0.61 -14.77 1.74
N LEU A 119 1.87 -14.49 1.39
CA LEU A 119 2.44 -13.15 1.42
C LEU A 119 3.41 -12.90 0.26
N TYR A 120 3.63 -11.64 -0.05
CA TYR A 120 4.57 -11.21 -1.06
C TYR A 120 5.68 -10.33 -0.46
N VAL A 121 6.88 -10.47 -1.00
CA VAL A 121 7.99 -9.55 -0.74
C VAL A 121 8.55 -9.06 -2.07
N GLN A 122 8.57 -7.75 -2.24
CA GLN A 122 9.17 -7.11 -3.40
C GLN A 122 10.63 -6.76 -3.15
N VAL A 123 11.48 -7.02 -4.14
CA VAL A 123 12.87 -6.57 -4.18
C VAL A 123 13.01 -5.53 -5.27
N GLU A 124 13.50 -4.34 -4.88
CA GLU A 124 13.54 -3.16 -5.74
C GLU A 124 14.52 -3.32 -6.93
N PRO A 125 14.14 -2.85 -8.13
CA PRO A 125 15.03 -2.83 -9.29
C PRO A 125 16.12 -1.75 -9.14
N LYS A 126 17.26 -2.00 -9.79
CA LYS A 126 18.35 -1.02 -9.89
C LYS A 126 18.46 -0.45 -11.30
N ILE A 127 18.18 0.83 -11.44
CA ILE A 127 18.31 1.55 -12.70
C ILE A 127 19.74 2.10 -12.81
N HIS A 128 20.52 1.57 -13.75
CA HIS A 128 21.87 2.07 -14.04
C HIS A 128 21.85 2.89 -15.31
N VAL A 129 22.63 3.96 -15.43
CA VAL A 129 22.72 4.81 -16.63
C VAL A 129 24.16 5.26 -16.87
N GLY A 130 24.46 5.73 -18.08
CA GLY A 130 25.80 6.13 -18.50
C GLY A 130 26.51 5.08 -19.37
N LYS A 131 27.73 5.40 -19.80
CA LYS A 131 28.54 4.48 -20.63
C LYS A 131 28.95 3.26 -19.83
N LYS A 132 28.93 2.09 -20.48
CA LYS A 132 29.35 0.81 -19.90
C LYS A 132 30.71 0.93 -19.21
N GLY A 133 30.79 0.55 -17.93
CA GLY A 133 32.00 0.63 -17.11
C GLY A 133 32.18 1.94 -16.33
N SER A 134 31.34 2.95 -16.59
CA SER A 134 31.21 4.19 -15.81
C SER A 134 29.73 4.47 -15.48
N GLU A 135 28.95 3.39 -15.31
CA GLU A 135 27.53 3.47 -15.02
C GLU A 135 27.30 3.98 -13.60
N ARG A 136 26.27 4.82 -13.43
CA ARG A 136 25.77 5.26 -12.12
C ARG A 136 24.38 4.68 -11.88
N GLU A 137 24.08 4.37 -10.63
CA GLU A 137 22.72 4.01 -10.20
C GLU A 137 21.88 5.28 -10.03
N ILE A 138 20.61 5.24 -10.47
CA ILE A 138 19.59 6.24 -10.13
C ILE A 138 18.74 5.62 -9.01
N PRO A 139 18.86 6.10 -7.75
CA PRO A 139 17.93 5.75 -6.69
C PRO A 139 16.47 6.02 -7.10
N LEU A 140 15.53 5.16 -6.68
CA LEU A 140 14.12 5.33 -7.03
C LEU A 140 13.56 6.69 -6.56
N ASP A 141 13.91 7.10 -5.34
CA ASP A 141 13.50 8.39 -4.76
C ASP A 141 14.17 9.61 -5.42
N SER A 142 15.15 9.42 -6.34
CA SER A 142 15.79 10.51 -7.09
C SER A 142 15.34 10.59 -8.55
N ILE A 143 14.38 9.75 -8.94
CA ILE A 143 13.75 9.79 -10.26
C ILE A 143 12.99 11.11 -10.40
N ARG A 144 13.26 11.80 -11.50
CA ARG A 144 12.61 13.03 -11.97
C ARG A 144 12.20 12.75 -13.40
N CYS A 145 10.94 12.41 -13.56
CA CYS A 145 10.35 11.95 -14.82
C CYS A 145 9.72 13.10 -15.60
N GLN A 146 10.02 13.23 -16.89
CA GLN A 146 9.17 14.03 -17.78
C GLN A 146 8.46 13.13 -18.78
N THR A 147 7.13 13.23 -18.81
CA THR A 147 6.30 12.61 -19.83
C THR A 147 6.36 13.43 -21.12
N VAL A 148 6.60 12.76 -22.23
CA VAL A 148 6.56 13.33 -23.58
C VAL A 148 5.56 12.53 -24.42
N MET A 149 4.61 13.22 -25.05
CA MET A 149 3.73 12.56 -26.03
C MET A 149 4.53 12.25 -27.29
N ALA A 150 4.76 10.97 -27.56
CA ALA A 150 5.64 10.54 -28.65
C ALA A 150 5.16 11.10 -30.01
N LYS A 151 3.84 11.14 -30.24
CA LYS A 151 3.25 11.70 -31.48
C LYS A 151 3.61 13.17 -31.71
N CYS A 152 3.83 13.95 -30.65
CA CYS A 152 4.21 15.36 -30.73
C CYS A 152 5.74 15.58 -30.87
N LEU A 153 6.56 14.52 -30.87
CA LEU A 153 8.00 14.65 -31.13
C LEU A 153 8.32 14.82 -32.62
N GLY A 154 7.36 14.59 -33.52
CA GLY A 154 7.58 14.67 -34.97
C GLY A 154 8.62 13.66 -35.46
N HIS A 155 9.41 14.03 -36.45
CA HIS A 155 10.39 13.13 -37.07
C HIS A 155 11.57 12.79 -36.15
N LEU A 156 12.04 11.52 -36.20
CA LEU A 156 13.14 10.99 -35.37
C LEU A 156 14.41 11.83 -35.42
N GLU A 157 14.71 12.47 -36.56
CA GLU A 157 15.89 13.33 -36.72
C GLU A 157 15.88 14.56 -35.79
N THR A 158 14.69 14.97 -35.32
CA THR A 158 14.52 16.11 -34.41
C THR A 158 14.27 15.70 -32.96
N TRP A 159 14.15 14.40 -32.68
CA TRP A 159 13.85 13.93 -31.32
C TRP A 159 14.94 14.35 -30.34
N GLU A 160 16.22 14.25 -30.72
CA GLU A 160 17.32 14.62 -29.83
C GLU A 160 17.23 16.09 -29.38
N SER A 161 16.96 17.04 -30.28
CA SER A 161 16.86 18.46 -29.91
C SER A 161 15.61 18.80 -29.10
N LYS A 162 14.51 18.06 -29.29
CA LYS A 162 13.27 18.22 -28.49
C LYS A 162 13.40 17.58 -27.11
N LEU A 163 13.93 16.36 -27.03
CA LEU A 163 14.18 15.65 -25.77
C LEU A 163 15.29 16.31 -24.95
N ARG A 164 16.21 17.06 -25.60
CA ARG A 164 17.21 17.84 -24.90
C ARG A 164 16.60 18.86 -23.94
N VAL A 165 15.40 19.37 -24.20
CA VAL A 165 14.76 20.28 -23.24
C VAL A 165 14.51 19.57 -21.90
N THR A 166 14.07 18.31 -21.93
CA THR A 166 13.92 17.49 -20.72
C THR A 166 15.23 17.37 -19.95
N TYR A 167 16.32 17.05 -20.65
CA TYR A 167 17.64 16.95 -20.04
C TYR A 167 18.10 18.28 -19.41
N GLU A 168 17.97 19.38 -20.14
CA GLU A 168 18.43 20.70 -19.70
C GLU A 168 17.57 21.27 -18.56
N SER A 169 16.34 20.78 -18.42
CA SER A 169 15.41 21.04 -17.30
C SER A 169 15.67 20.18 -16.06
N GLY A 170 16.73 19.36 -16.05
CA GLY A 170 17.20 18.62 -14.87
C GLY A 170 16.49 17.29 -14.58
N TYR A 171 15.61 16.82 -15.45
CA TYR A 171 15.01 15.49 -15.35
C TYR A 171 16.06 14.40 -15.64
N ASN A 172 15.88 13.21 -15.08
CA ASN A 172 16.75 12.04 -15.31
C ASN A 172 16.00 10.80 -15.82
N LEU A 173 14.69 10.89 -16.05
CA LEU A 173 13.89 9.82 -16.65
C LEU A 173 12.94 10.39 -17.71
N LEU A 174 12.93 9.78 -18.89
CA LEU A 174 11.98 10.08 -19.96
C LEU A 174 10.85 9.06 -19.95
N HIS A 175 9.61 9.53 -19.89
CA HIS A 175 8.44 8.69 -20.09
C HIS A 175 7.83 8.99 -21.46
N PHE A 176 7.83 8.01 -22.35
CA PHE A 176 7.17 8.10 -23.64
C PHE A 176 5.77 7.52 -23.55
N THR A 177 4.77 8.27 -24.03
CA THR A 177 3.50 7.65 -24.45
C THR A 177 3.80 6.65 -25.59
N PRO A 178 2.85 5.78 -25.98
CA PRO A 178 3.12 4.74 -26.98
C PRO A 178 3.76 5.27 -28.27
N ILE A 179 4.82 4.59 -28.72
CA ILE A 179 5.58 4.90 -29.94
C ILE A 179 5.07 4.12 -31.17
N GLN A 180 4.03 3.32 -30.98
CA GLN A 180 3.48 2.39 -31.95
C GLN A 180 2.59 3.10 -32.97
N LYS A 181 2.22 2.39 -34.04
CA LYS A 181 1.34 2.92 -35.07
C LYS A 181 -0.04 3.21 -34.51
N LEU A 182 -0.47 4.47 -34.66
CA LEU A 182 -1.76 4.95 -34.18
C LEU A 182 -2.92 4.52 -35.09
N GLY A 183 -4.13 4.52 -34.55
CA GLY A 183 -5.38 4.39 -35.26
C GLY A 183 -5.85 5.68 -35.92
N ASN A 184 -7.03 5.62 -36.53
CA ASN A 184 -7.67 6.69 -37.26
C ASN A 184 -8.06 7.88 -36.37
N SER A 185 -8.34 7.63 -35.08
CA SER A 185 -8.64 8.69 -34.12
C SER A 185 -7.42 9.57 -33.82
N ARG A 186 -6.21 9.10 -34.16
CA ARG A 186 -4.94 9.76 -33.81
C ARG A 186 -4.67 9.82 -32.30
N SER A 187 -5.45 9.12 -31.48
CA SER A 187 -5.19 8.96 -30.05
C SER A 187 -3.83 8.31 -29.81
N GLY A 188 -3.06 8.84 -28.86
CA GLY A 188 -1.79 8.23 -28.45
C GLY A 188 -1.92 6.82 -27.87
N TYR A 189 -3.12 6.41 -27.46
CA TYR A 189 -3.40 5.10 -26.84
C TYR A 189 -4.20 4.14 -27.72
N SER A 190 -4.86 4.65 -28.77
CA SER A 190 -5.55 3.80 -29.75
C SER A 190 -4.58 3.30 -30.81
N LEU A 191 -3.94 2.15 -30.55
CA LEU A 191 -2.91 1.57 -31.41
C LEU A 191 -3.52 0.68 -32.49
N SER A 192 -3.20 0.94 -33.76
CA SER A 192 -3.63 0.09 -34.88
C SER A 192 -2.70 -1.09 -35.14
N ASP A 193 -1.43 -0.98 -34.72
CA ASP A 193 -0.46 -2.08 -34.74
C ASP A 193 0.64 -1.86 -33.70
N GLN A 194 0.63 -2.70 -32.67
CA GLN A 194 1.58 -2.68 -31.56
C GLN A 194 3.01 -3.08 -31.97
N LEU A 195 3.16 -3.81 -33.08
CA LEU A 195 4.45 -4.34 -33.56
C LEU A 195 5.08 -3.46 -34.65
N THR A 196 4.52 -2.28 -34.89
CA THR A 196 5.02 -1.31 -35.86
C THR A 196 5.20 0.04 -35.19
N VAL A 197 6.35 0.69 -35.40
CA VAL A 197 6.61 2.07 -34.95
C VAL A 197 5.75 3.05 -35.75
N ASN A 198 5.31 4.14 -35.13
CA ASN A 198 4.51 5.16 -35.80
C ASN A 198 5.23 5.70 -37.06
N PRO A 199 4.64 5.55 -38.26
CA PRO A 199 5.24 6.03 -39.51
C PRO A 199 5.38 7.56 -39.56
N ASP A 200 4.65 8.31 -38.74
CA ASP A 200 4.76 9.77 -38.66
C ASP A 200 6.11 10.24 -38.11
N PHE A 201 6.86 9.35 -37.49
CA PHE A 201 8.22 9.66 -37.03
C PHE A 201 9.25 9.72 -38.18
N GLY A 202 8.80 9.59 -39.42
CA GLY A 202 9.58 9.81 -40.63
C GLY A 202 9.80 8.54 -41.46
N PRO A 203 10.35 8.69 -42.68
CA PRO A 203 10.52 7.58 -43.62
C PRO A 203 11.45 6.50 -43.04
N GLY A 204 10.93 5.27 -42.99
CA GLY A 204 11.65 4.11 -42.45
C GLY A 204 11.87 4.20 -40.94
N ALA A 205 10.99 4.84 -40.18
CA ALA A 205 10.95 4.73 -38.72
C ALA A 205 10.79 3.25 -38.31
N ASN A 206 11.61 2.82 -37.35
CA ASN A 206 11.59 1.46 -36.82
C ASN A 206 12.16 1.42 -35.39
N PHE A 207 12.00 0.29 -34.72
CA PHE A 207 12.42 0.12 -33.34
C PHE A 207 13.94 0.31 -33.14
N ASP A 208 14.78 -0.08 -34.10
CA ASP A 208 16.23 0.09 -34.01
C ASP A 208 16.65 1.57 -33.99
N LYS A 209 15.99 2.42 -34.79
CA LYS A 209 16.24 3.86 -34.79
C LYS A 209 15.79 4.52 -33.49
N VAL A 210 14.62 4.12 -32.96
CA VAL A 210 14.16 4.59 -31.64
C VAL A 210 15.15 4.16 -30.55
N ALA A 211 15.55 2.88 -30.55
CA ALA A 211 16.54 2.35 -29.62
C ALA A 211 17.87 3.10 -29.68
N LYS A 212 18.30 3.54 -30.87
CA LYS A 212 19.50 4.37 -31.02
C LYS A 212 19.38 5.72 -30.32
N VAL A 213 18.24 6.41 -30.44
CA VAL A 213 17.99 7.69 -29.74
C VAL A 213 17.95 7.48 -28.23
N VAL A 214 17.16 6.50 -27.77
CA VAL A 214 17.02 6.16 -26.35
C VAL A 214 18.37 5.78 -25.72
N LYS A 215 19.15 4.94 -26.42
CA LYS A 215 20.49 4.55 -25.99
C LYS A 215 21.43 5.76 -25.87
N LYS A 216 21.32 6.74 -26.78
CA LYS A 216 22.12 7.97 -26.70
C LYS A 216 21.77 8.79 -25.46
N CYS A 217 20.48 9.02 -25.20
CA CYS A 217 20.03 9.70 -23.97
C CYS A 217 20.53 8.97 -22.72
N ARG A 218 20.49 7.63 -22.73
CA ARG A 218 21.00 6.80 -21.63
C ARG A 218 22.51 6.92 -21.40
N GLU A 219 23.30 6.77 -22.44
CA GLU A 219 24.76 6.70 -22.33
C GLU A 219 25.43 8.08 -22.22
N GLU A 220 24.91 9.08 -22.93
CA GLU A 220 25.52 10.42 -23.00
C GLU A 220 24.92 11.40 -21.99
N TRP A 221 23.62 11.32 -21.72
CA TRP A 221 22.94 12.23 -20.78
C TRP A 221 22.70 11.60 -19.41
N GLY A 222 22.95 10.30 -19.26
CA GLY A 222 22.70 9.58 -18.01
C GLY A 222 21.24 9.62 -17.61
N MET A 223 20.33 9.47 -18.59
CA MET A 223 18.88 9.46 -18.40
C MET A 223 18.29 8.07 -18.64
N ALA A 224 17.45 7.61 -17.72
CA ALA A 224 16.66 6.40 -17.93
C ALA A 224 15.45 6.69 -18.83
N SER A 225 14.80 5.64 -19.32
CA SER A 225 13.58 5.80 -20.12
C SER A 225 12.56 4.70 -19.88
N ILE A 226 11.28 5.07 -19.88
CA ILE A 226 10.15 4.14 -19.86
C ILE A 226 9.18 4.46 -20.99
N CYS A 227 8.38 3.48 -21.37
CA CYS A 227 7.35 3.63 -22.39
C CYS A 227 6.05 3.01 -21.92
N ASP A 228 4.92 3.64 -22.25
CA ASP A 228 3.61 3.05 -22.03
C ASP A 228 3.44 1.72 -22.77
N ILE A 229 2.74 0.79 -22.13
CA ILE A 229 2.18 -0.39 -22.77
C ILE A 229 0.67 -0.42 -22.57
N VAL A 230 -0.05 -0.66 -23.67
CA VAL A 230 -1.51 -0.71 -23.72
C VAL A 230 -1.92 -2.17 -23.92
N LEU A 231 -2.52 -2.76 -22.89
CA LEU A 231 -2.79 -4.21 -22.85
C LEU A 231 -4.28 -4.54 -22.95
N ASN A 232 -5.15 -3.60 -22.61
CA ASN A 232 -6.60 -3.79 -22.49
C ASN A 232 -7.37 -3.52 -23.81
N HIS A 233 -6.82 -2.75 -24.74
CA HIS A 233 -7.50 -2.35 -25.98
C HIS A 233 -6.59 -2.17 -27.20
N THR A 234 -7.19 -2.01 -28.38
CA THR A 234 -6.55 -1.67 -29.66
C THR A 234 -7.51 -0.84 -30.52
N ALA A 235 -7.01 -0.12 -31.53
CA ALA A 235 -7.85 0.67 -32.44
C ALA A 235 -8.88 -0.20 -33.20
N ASN A 236 -10.08 0.34 -33.38
CA ASN A 236 -11.23 -0.36 -33.98
C ASN A 236 -10.95 -0.97 -35.37
N GLU A 237 -10.18 -0.27 -36.18
CA GLU A 237 -9.90 -0.60 -37.59
C GLU A 237 -8.63 -1.44 -37.81
N SER A 238 -7.98 -1.89 -36.74
CA SER A 238 -6.73 -2.65 -36.81
C SER A 238 -6.86 -3.82 -37.80
N SER A 239 -5.92 -3.92 -38.74
CA SER A 239 -6.03 -4.88 -39.86
C SER A 239 -6.06 -6.34 -39.39
N TRP A 240 -5.32 -6.63 -38.32
CA TRP A 240 -5.24 -7.97 -37.74
C TRP A 240 -6.55 -8.41 -37.07
N LEU A 241 -7.42 -7.49 -36.62
CA LEU A 241 -8.76 -7.84 -36.10
C LEU A 241 -9.66 -8.45 -37.17
N LYS A 242 -9.45 -8.10 -38.45
CA LYS A 242 -10.20 -8.69 -39.56
C LYS A 242 -9.84 -10.16 -39.78
N VAL A 243 -8.59 -10.52 -39.49
CA VAL A 243 -8.06 -11.87 -39.62
C VAL A 243 -8.36 -12.68 -38.35
N HIS A 244 -8.28 -12.03 -37.20
CA HIS A 244 -8.41 -12.62 -35.87
C HIS A 244 -9.55 -11.96 -35.06
N PRO A 245 -10.82 -12.09 -35.48
CA PRO A 245 -11.94 -11.48 -34.76
C PRO A 245 -12.24 -12.16 -33.40
N GLU A 246 -11.63 -13.32 -33.11
CA GLU A 246 -11.73 -13.99 -31.82
C GLU A 246 -11.08 -13.21 -30.66
N THR A 247 -10.24 -12.23 -30.97
CA THR A 247 -9.43 -11.47 -30.01
C THR A 247 -10.19 -10.35 -29.31
N THR A 248 -11.46 -10.14 -29.64
CA THR A 248 -12.30 -9.09 -29.05
C THR A 248 -13.58 -9.66 -28.44
N TYR A 249 -14.16 -8.88 -27.54
CA TYR A 249 -15.52 -9.11 -27.08
C TYR A 249 -16.47 -8.70 -28.20
N SER A 250 -17.12 -9.65 -28.87
CA SER A 250 -18.05 -9.38 -29.97
C SER A 250 -19.38 -10.11 -29.78
N CYS A 251 -20.41 -9.74 -30.54
CA CYS A 251 -21.70 -10.45 -30.52
C CYS A 251 -21.58 -11.93 -30.95
N MET A 252 -20.49 -12.33 -31.61
CA MET A 252 -20.19 -13.72 -31.93
C MET A 252 -19.48 -14.43 -30.77
N THR A 253 -18.41 -13.85 -30.23
CA THR A 253 -17.57 -14.48 -29.19
C THR A 253 -18.22 -14.44 -27.80
N CYS A 254 -19.10 -13.46 -27.58
CA CYS A 254 -19.70 -13.12 -26.30
C CYS A 254 -21.21 -12.82 -26.48
N PRO A 255 -22.07 -13.86 -26.64
CA PRO A 255 -23.50 -13.67 -26.90
C PRO A 255 -24.25 -12.86 -25.84
N HIS A 256 -23.77 -12.83 -24.59
CA HIS A 256 -24.34 -12.02 -23.50
C HIS A 256 -24.31 -10.52 -23.76
N LEU A 257 -23.51 -10.06 -24.73
CA LEU A 257 -23.45 -8.67 -25.14
C LEU A 257 -24.51 -8.29 -26.19
N ARG A 258 -25.21 -9.26 -26.80
CA ARG A 258 -26.25 -9.01 -27.82
C ARG A 258 -27.35 -8.06 -27.36
N PRO A 259 -27.92 -8.21 -26.15
CA PRO A 259 -28.91 -7.27 -25.63
C PRO A 259 -28.38 -5.83 -25.52
N ALA A 260 -27.12 -5.68 -25.09
CA ALA A 260 -26.48 -4.38 -24.96
C ALA A 260 -26.13 -3.76 -26.33
N PHE A 261 -25.72 -4.57 -27.30
CA PHE A 261 -25.52 -4.12 -28.67
C PHE A 261 -26.81 -3.62 -29.31
N LEU A 262 -27.92 -4.34 -29.09
CA LEU A 262 -29.23 -3.91 -29.59
C LEU A 262 -29.65 -2.56 -28.98
N LEU A 263 -29.43 -2.40 -27.67
CA LEU A 263 -29.62 -1.11 -26.99
C LEU A 263 -28.73 -0.01 -27.60
N ASP A 264 -27.46 -0.29 -27.84
CA ASP A 264 -26.51 0.66 -28.43
C ASP A 264 -26.96 1.13 -29.82
N ALA A 265 -27.41 0.20 -30.65
CA ALA A 265 -27.93 0.52 -31.98
C ALA A 265 -29.22 1.36 -31.91
N VAL A 266 -30.14 1.06 -31.00
CA VAL A 266 -31.39 1.83 -30.79
C VAL A 266 -31.09 3.26 -30.33
N LEU A 267 -30.12 3.43 -29.43
CA LEU A 267 -29.68 4.76 -28.99
C LEU A 267 -29.00 5.52 -30.13
N ALA A 268 -28.17 4.86 -30.94
CA ALA A 268 -27.59 5.47 -32.13
C ALA A 268 -28.64 5.92 -33.15
N MET A 269 -29.74 5.16 -33.31
CA MET A 269 -30.88 5.58 -34.13
C MET A 269 -31.52 6.86 -33.57
N ALA A 270 -31.77 6.93 -32.27
CA ALA A 270 -32.30 8.15 -31.64
C ALA A 270 -31.35 9.35 -31.84
N SER A 271 -30.04 9.16 -31.68
CA SER A 271 -29.05 10.22 -31.97
C SER A 271 -29.10 10.69 -33.42
N ALA A 272 -29.25 9.78 -34.38
CA ALA A 272 -29.34 10.11 -35.81
C ALA A 272 -30.64 10.85 -36.14
N ASP A 273 -31.77 10.42 -35.57
CA ASP A 273 -33.07 11.07 -35.74
C ASP A 273 -33.08 12.48 -35.13
N THR A 274 -32.43 12.69 -33.98
CA THR A 274 -32.19 14.02 -33.39
C THR A 274 -31.36 14.88 -34.33
N ALA A 275 -30.20 14.39 -34.81
CA ALA A 275 -29.33 15.13 -35.72
C ALA A 275 -30.02 15.50 -37.04
N ALA A 276 -30.97 14.68 -37.51
CA ALA A 276 -31.77 14.93 -38.70
C ALA A 276 -32.97 15.88 -38.47
N GLY A 277 -33.17 16.38 -37.24
CA GLY A 277 -34.28 17.26 -36.87
C GLY A 277 -35.65 16.55 -36.80
N LEU A 278 -35.68 15.22 -36.85
CA LEU A 278 -36.94 14.45 -36.87
C LEU A 278 -37.68 14.49 -35.53
N LEU A 279 -36.98 14.81 -34.45
CA LEU A 279 -37.54 14.86 -33.10
C LEU A 279 -37.90 16.27 -32.61
N GLU A 280 -37.71 17.31 -33.44
CA GLU A 280 -38.01 18.70 -33.09
C GLU A 280 -39.47 18.89 -32.66
N THR A 281 -40.40 18.27 -33.39
CA THR A 281 -41.85 18.33 -33.09
C THR A 281 -42.23 17.68 -31.76
N PHE A 282 -41.33 16.90 -31.17
CA PHE A 282 -41.48 16.26 -29.87
C PHE A 282 -40.68 16.96 -28.76
N GLY A 283 -40.10 18.13 -29.04
CA GLY A 283 -39.35 18.93 -28.07
C GLY A 283 -37.86 18.58 -27.97
N VAL A 284 -37.31 17.80 -28.90
CA VAL A 284 -35.88 17.44 -28.94
C VAL A 284 -35.23 18.07 -30.18
N PRO A 285 -34.64 19.28 -30.06
CA PRO A 285 -33.95 19.94 -31.17
C PRO A 285 -32.59 19.32 -31.49
N THR A 286 -31.99 19.75 -32.61
CA THR A 286 -30.61 19.41 -33.02
C THR A 286 -29.54 20.02 -32.10
N GLU A 287 -29.90 21.04 -31.31
CA GLU A 287 -29.05 21.67 -30.31
C GLU A 287 -29.62 21.49 -28.90
N ILE A 288 -28.95 20.73 -28.04
CA ILE A 288 -29.41 20.48 -26.67
C ILE A 288 -28.69 21.43 -25.71
N ASP A 289 -29.43 22.42 -25.19
CA ASP A 289 -28.90 23.45 -24.29
C ASP A 289 -29.79 23.73 -23.06
N ARG A 290 -30.89 22.96 -22.91
CA ARG A 290 -31.88 23.15 -21.84
C ARG A 290 -32.33 21.82 -21.25
N GLU A 291 -32.63 21.85 -19.95
CA GLU A 291 -33.17 20.71 -19.20
C GLU A 291 -34.48 20.17 -19.80
N ASP A 292 -35.32 21.04 -20.38
CA ASP A 292 -36.55 20.64 -21.07
C ASP A 292 -36.28 19.73 -22.28
N HIS A 293 -35.19 19.97 -23.01
CA HIS A 293 -34.78 19.12 -24.15
C HIS A 293 -34.34 17.74 -23.67
N ILE A 294 -33.60 17.68 -22.55
CA ILE A 294 -33.18 16.43 -21.89
C ILE A 294 -34.40 15.64 -21.42
N ASN A 295 -35.38 16.30 -20.81
CA ASN A 295 -36.64 15.67 -20.38
C ASN A 295 -37.48 15.14 -21.55
N ALA A 296 -37.56 15.91 -22.65
CA ALA A 296 -38.24 15.47 -23.87
C ALA A 296 -37.56 14.25 -24.49
N LEU A 297 -36.22 14.25 -24.53
CA LEU A 297 -35.43 13.13 -25.00
C LEU A 297 -35.63 11.89 -24.13
N ARG A 298 -35.58 12.03 -22.80
CA ARG A 298 -35.88 10.96 -21.84
C ARG A 298 -37.24 10.33 -22.12
N HIS A 299 -38.26 11.16 -22.36
CA HIS A 299 -39.60 10.68 -22.69
C HIS A 299 -39.63 9.93 -24.02
N GLN A 300 -38.97 10.42 -25.07
CA GLN A 300 -38.90 9.74 -26.36
C GLN A 300 -38.21 8.38 -26.27
N LEU A 301 -37.11 8.28 -25.53
CA LEU A 301 -36.41 7.02 -25.32
C LEU A 301 -37.31 5.97 -24.66
N HIS A 302 -38.00 6.33 -23.57
CA HIS A 302 -38.86 5.41 -22.84
C HIS A 302 -40.16 5.05 -23.56
N SER A 303 -40.79 6.00 -24.24
CA SER A 303 -42.13 5.80 -24.83
C SER A 303 -42.08 5.26 -26.25
N ASN A 304 -41.00 5.51 -27.01
CA ASN A 304 -40.95 5.23 -28.45
C ASN A 304 -39.81 4.27 -28.83
N TYR A 305 -38.56 4.56 -28.46
CA TYR A 305 -37.40 3.78 -28.93
C TYR A 305 -37.23 2.44 -28.21
N LEU A 306 -37.13 2.46 -26.87
CA LEU A 306 -36.86 1.24 -26.08
C LEU A 306 -37.96 0.16 -26.20
N PRO A 307 -39.27 0.50 -26.20
CA PRO A 307 -40.32 -0.52 -26.32
C PRO A 307 -40.27 -1.28 -27.65
N LYS A 308 -39.88 -0.62 -28.75
CA LYS A 308 -39.78 -1.25 -30.09
C LYS A 308 -38.69 -2.32 -30.15
N ALA A 309 -37.60 -2.15 -29.40
CA ALA A 309 -36.49 -3.10 -29.37
C ALA A 309 -36.83 -4.43 -28.69
N ARG A 310 -37.84 -4.43 -27.80
CA ARG A 310 -38.33 -5.61 -27.06
C ARG A 310 -37.19 -6.43 -26.43
N ILE A 311 -36.20 -5.77 -25.84
CA ILE A 311 -34.97 -6.41 -25.32
C ILE A 311 -35.27 -7.50 -24.27
N HIS A 312 -36.33 -7.31 -23.48
CA HIS A 312 -36.76 -8.29 -22.47
C HIS A 312 -37.08 -9.68 -23.05
N GLU A 313 -37.51 -9.78 -24.32
CA GLU A 313 -37.78 -11.06 -24.96
C GLU A 313 -36.51 -11.93 -25.08
N LEU A 314 -35.31 -11.34 -25.10
CA LEU A 314 -34.02 -12.05 -25.15
C LEU A 314 -33.70 -12.79 -23.83
N TYR A 315 -34.48 -12.54 -22.77
CA TYR A 315 -34.34 -13.12 -21.43
C TYR A 315 -35.56 -13.96 -21.02
N GLN A 316 -36.56 -14.09 -21.89
CA GLN A 316 -37.83 -14.76 -21.59
C GLN A 316 -37.94 -16.13 -22.27
N CYS A 317 -38.88 -16.95 -21.78
CA CYS A 317 -39.25 -18.22 -22.42
C CYS A 317 -40.53 -18.09 -23.26
N ASN A 318 -40.72 -19.00 -24.21
CA ASN A 318 -41.94 -19.10 -25.00
C ASN A 318 -43.05 -19.83 -24.23
N ILE A 319 -43.96 -19.06 -23.65
CA ILE A 319 -45.06 -19.59 -22.82
C ILE A 319 -45.95 -20.56 -23.61
N GLU A 320 -46.31 -20.21 -24.85
CA GLU A 320 -47.22 -21.04 -25.65
C GLU A 320 -46.60 -22.40 -25.99
N GLU A 321 -45.31 -22.42 -26.29
CA GLU A 321 -44.58 -23.65 -26.58
C GLU A 321 -44.52 -24.57 -25.36
N TYR A 322 -44.17 -24.03 -24.19
CA TYR A 322 -44.12 -24.80 -22.95
C TYR A 322 -45.50 -25.27 -22.49
N VAL A 323 -46.53 -24.43 -22.56
CA VAL A 323 -47.91 -24.79 -22.19
C VAL A 323 -48.47 -25.86 -23.13
N LYS A 324 -48.18 -25.77 -24.43
CA LYS A 324 -48.55 -26.81 -25.40
C LYS A 324 -47.86 -28.13 -25.07
N LYS A 325 -46.54 -28.11 -24.86
CA LYS A 325 -45.76 -29.30 -24.49
C LYS A 325 -46.27 -29.92 -23.18
N PHE A 326 -46.53 -29.11 -22.17
CA PHE A 326 -47.09 -29.53 -20.89
C PHE A 326 -48.47 -30.19 -21.05
N SER A 327 -49.36 -29.58 -21.85
CA SER A 327 -50.69 -30.13 -22.14
C SER A 327 -50.63 -31.47 -22.88
N GLU A 328 -49.69 -31.64 -23.80
CA GLU A 328 -49.47 -32.91 -24.51
C GLU A 328 -48.92 -34.01 -23.59
N GLU A 329 -47.99 -33.67 -22.69
CA GLU A 329 -47.38 -34.63 -21.76
C GLU A 329 -48.33 -35.05 -20.63
N MET A 330 -49.18 -34.15 -20.12
CA MET A 330 -50.19 -34.50 -19.11
C MET A 330 -51.18 -35.56 -19.60
N ARG A 331 -51.43 -35.64 -20.92
CA ARG A 331 -52.28 -36.69 -21.51
C ARG A 331 -51.61 -38.06 -21.58
N LYS A 332 -50.28 -38.09 -21.51
CA LYS A 332 -49.45 -39.31 -21.63
C LYS A 332 -49.01 -39.84 -20.27
N ARG A 333 -48.80 -38.95 -19.29
CA ARG A 333 -48.23 -39.28 -17.98
C ARG A 333 -49.22 -38.92 -16.87
N PRO A 334 -49.56 -39.87 -15.97
CA PRO A 334 -50.42 -39.58 -14.83
C PRO A 334 -49.73 -38.60 -13.86
N PRO A 335 -50.49 -37.91 -12.98
CA PRO A 335 -49.92 -37.06 -11.94
C PRO A 335 -48.96 -37.86 -11.04
N PRO A 336 -47.85 -37.27 -10.57
CA PRO A 336 -46.96 -37.93 -9.62
C PRO A 336 -47.72 -38.36 -8.37
N LYS A 337 -47.51 -39.62 -7.93
CA LYS A 337 -48.03 -40.10 -6.65
C LYS A 337 -47.11 -39.61 -5.54
N ALA A 338 -47.31 -38.39 -5.03
CA ALA A 338 -46.59 -37.92 -3.85
C ALA A 338 -47.55 -37.64 -2.69
N THR A 339 -47.32 -38.38 -1.60
CA THR A 339 -47.91 -38.24 -0.26
C THR A 339 -47.62 -36.85 0.30
N ILE A 340 -48.59 -36.30 1.04
CA ILE A 340 -48.64 -34.95 1.61
C ILE A 340 -47.53 -34.63 2.65
N SER A 341 -46.52 -35.49 2.87
CA SER A 341 -45.65 -35.42 4.06
C SER A 341 -44.16 -35.11 3.86
N ASP A 342 -43.62 -34.92 2.65
CA ASP A 342 -42.21 -34.53 2.47
C ASP A 342 -42.08 -33.23 1.67
N VAL A 343 -42.50 -32.11 2.27
CA VAL A 343 -42.22 -30.77 1.70
C VAL A 343 -40.74 -30.46 1.94
N LYS A 344 -39.87 -30.95 1.05
CA LYS A 344 -38.62 -30.23 0.75
C LYS A 344 -38.99 -28.79 0.38
N PRO A 345 -38.22 -27.77 0.79
CA PRO A 345 -38.51 -26.39 0.43
C PRO A 345 -38.69 -26.32 -1.09
N LYS A 346 -39.82 -25.75 -1.56
CA LYS A 346 -40.19 -25.68 -2.97
C LYS A 346 -38.97 -25.29 -3.81
N GLU A 347 -38.43 -26.21 -4.60
CA GLU A 347 -37.50 -25.86 -5.67
C GLU A 347 -38.31 -25.04 -6.68
N THR A 348 -38.16 -23.71 -6.63
CA THR A 348 -38.85 -22.80 -7.54
C THR A 348 -38.31 -23.02 -8.95
N ILE A 349 -39.19 -23.08 -9.96
CA ILE A 349 -38.74 -23.09 -11.37
C ILE A 349 -38.00 -21.78 -11.63
N ILE A 350 -36.79 -21.86 -12.19
CA ILE A 350 -35.97 -20.71 -12.57
C ILE A 350 -35.79 -20.71 -14.09
N LEU A 351 -35.87 -19.54 -14.70
CA LEU A 351 -35.52 -19.34 -16.11
C LEU A 351 -34.00 -19.50 -16.29
N LYS A 352 -33.62 -20.44 -17.16
CA LYS A 352 -32.24 -20.63 -17.62
C LYS A 352 -32.04 -19.84 -18.91
N GLN A 353 -31.13 -18.87 -18.87
CA GLN A 353 -30.82 -18.01 -20.00
C GLN A 353 -30.40 -18.83 -21.23
N ASP A 354 -30.94 -18.49 -22.41
CA ASP A 354 -30.47 -19.06 -23.67
C ASP A 354 -29.00 -18.64 -23.92
N PRO A 355 -28.07 -19.58 -24.14
CA PRO A 355 -26.67 -19.25 -24.40
C PRO A 355 -26.45 -18.35 -25.62
N ALA A 356 -27.39 -18.34 -26.57
CA ALA A 356 -27.36 -17.47 -27.74
C ALA A 356 -28.19 -16.18 -27.57
N TYR A 357 -28.86 -15.98 -26.43
CA TYR A 357 -29.72 -14.80 -26.17
C TYR A 357 -30.81 -14.58 -27.23
N LYS A 358 -31.37 -15.65 -27.80
CA LYS A 358 -32.47 -15.56 -28.77
C LYS A 358 -33.79 -15.17 -28.08
N ARG A 359 -34.65 -14.48 -28.82
CA ARG A 359 -36.00 -14.10 -28.34
C ARG A 359 -36.80 -15.33 -27.93
N LEU A 360 -37.39 -15.27 -26.74
CA LEU A 360 -38.28 -16.27 -26.15
C LEU A 360 -37.65 -17.67 -26.04
N ALA A 361 -36.31 -17.76 -26.05
CA ALA A 361 -35.59 -19.03 -26.09
C ALA A 361 -35.09 -19.51 -24.71
N CYS A 362 -35.27 -18.72 -23.64
CA CYS A 362 -34.91 -19.17 -22.30
C CYS A 362 -35.67 -20.46 -21.95
N THR A 363 -34.99 -21.33 -21.22
CA THR A 363 -35.49 -22.65 -20.90
C THR A 363 -35.84 -22.77 -19.42
N ILE A 364 -36.67 -23.76 -19.09
CA ILE A 364 -36.95 -24.14 -17.72
C ILE A 364 -36.59 -25.62 -17.53
N ASP A 365 -36.42 -26.04 -16.28
CA ASP A 365 -36.44 -27.47 -15.99
C ASP A 365 -37.87 -28.00 -16.14
N PHE A 366 -38.13 -28.61 -17.30
CA PHE A 366 -39.46 -29.09 -17.66
C PHE A 366 -39.91 -30.25 -16.78
N GLU A 367 -39.03 -31.15 -16.32
CA GLU A 367 -39.46 -32.29 -15.50
C GLU A 367 -39.87 -31.81 -14.10
N THR A 368 -39.05 -30.95 -13.48
CA THR A 368 -39.39 -30.29 -12.21
C THR A 368 -40.69 -29.50 -12.34
N ALA A 369 -40.86 -28.76 -13.43
CA ALA A 369 -42.11 -28.05 -13.70
C ALA A 369 -43.31 -28.99 -13.90
N PHE A 370 -43.10 -30.12 -14.57
CA PHE A 370 -44.14 -31.10 -14.79
C PHE A 370 -44.60 -31.72 -13.47
N GLU A 371 -43.67 -32.09 -12.60
CA GLU A 371 -43.96 -32.66 -11.28
C GLU A 371 -44.71 -31.68 -10.36
N LEU A 372 -44.32 -30.40 -10.38
CA LEU A 372 -44.92 -29.36 -9.52
C LEU A 372 -46.35 -28.98 -9.93
N PHE A 373 -46.65 -28.95 -11.24
CA PHE A 373 -47.91 -28.40 -11.75
C PHE A 373 -48.91 -29.48 -12.20
N ASN A 374 -48.48 -30.69 -12.55
CA ASN A 374 -49.38 -31.81 -12.87
C ASN A 374 -49.84 -32.52 -11.59
N VAL A 375 -50.75 -31.87 -10.84
CA VAL A 375 -51.22 -32.36 -9.53
C VAL A 375 -52.66 -32.86 -9.57
N PHE A 376 -53.02 -33.69 -8.58
CA PHE A 376 -54.41 -33.96 -8.26
C PHE A 376 -55.05 -32.74 -7.60
N ARG A 377 -56.29 -32.45 -7.99
CA ARG A 377 -57.02 -31.24 -7.58
C ARG A 377 -58.36 -31.62 -6.96
N ASN A 378 -58.58 -31.19 -5.72
CA ASN A 378 -59.85 -31.44 -5.00
C ASN A 378 -61.01 -30.58 -5.53
N ASP A 379 -60.72 -29.56 -6.35
CA ASP A 379 -61.68 -28.62 -6.95
C ASP A 379 -62.05 -28.97 -8.41
N CYS A 380 -61.81 -30.22 -8.83
CA CYS A 380 -62.12 -30.74 -10.16
C CYS A 380 -62.87 -32.08 -10.07
N PHE A 381 -63.96 -32.22 -10.83
CA PHE A 381 -64.81 -33.43 -10.83
C PHE A 381 -64.63 -34.32 -12.07
N ASP A 382 -63.85 -33.86 -13.05
CA ASP A 382 -63.52 -34.55 -14.29
C ASP A 382 -62.07 -34.24 -14.72
N GLU A 383 -61.49 -35.14 -15.52
CA GLU A 383 -60.09 -35.08 -15.92
C GLU A 383 -59.81 -33.90 -16.88
N ASP A 384 -60.75 -33.53 -17.74
CA ASP A 384 -60.58 -32.41 -18.68
C ASP A 384 -60.49 -31.07 -17.93
N THR A 385 -61.30 -30.89 -16.89
CA THR A 385 -61.25 -29.72 -15.99
C THR A 385 -59.95 -29.67 -15.19
N ARG A 386 -59.43 -30.82 -14.73
CA ARG A 386 -58.12 -30.89 -14.04
C ARG A 386 -56.98 -30.48 -14.98
N LEU A 387 -56.92 -31.09 -16.16
CA LEU A 387 -55.89 -30.80 -17.18
C LEU A 387 -55.87 -29.31 -17.53
N ARG A 388 -57.04 -28.71 -17.76
CA ARG A 388 -57.14 -27.29 -18.07
C ARG A 388 -56.66 -26.39 -16.92
N LYS A 389 -57.11 -26.63 -15.68
CA LYS A 389 -56.66 -25.82 -14.52
C LYS A 389 -55.17 -25.97 -14.23
N CYS A 390 -54.61 -27.18 -14.37
CA CYS A 390 -53.17 -27.40 -14.23
C CYS A 390 -52.37 -26.65 -15.31
N ALA A 391 -52.84 -26.66 -16.56
CA ALA A 391 -52.21 -25.88 -17.64
C ALA A 391 -52.35 -24.36 -17.42
N GLU A 392 -53.49 -23.88 -16.91
CA GLU A 392 -53.70 -22.47 -16.55
C GLU A 392 -52.78 -22.02 -15.41
N ASP A 393 -52.60 -22.86 -14.38
CA ASP A 393 -51.69 -22.56 -13.26
C ASP A 393 -50.22 -22.55 -13.71
N PHE A 394 -49.83 -23.50 -14.56
CA PHE A 394 -48.48 -23.52 -15.15
C PHE A 394 -48.24 -22.31 -16.05
N ARG A 395 -49.21 -21.95 -16.92
CA ARG A 395 -49.17 -20.74 -17.75
C ARG A 395 -48.97 -19.49 -16.88
N ARG A 396 -49.81 -19.32 -15.85
CA ARG A 396 -49.73 -18.15 -14.95
C ARG A 396 -48.36 -18.06 -14.29
N HIS A 397 -47.78 -19.17 -13.87
CA HIS A 397 -46.43 -19.17 -13.30
C HIS A 397 -45.35 -18.76 -14.32
N LEU A 398 -45.42 -19.22 -15.57
CA LEU A 398 -44.50 -18.77 -16.61
C LEU A 398 -44.69 -17.28 -16.96
N GLU A 399 -45.94 -16.79 -16.95
CA GLU A 399 -46.26 -15.37 -17.10
C GLU A 399 -45.63 -14.55 -15.97
N GLU A 400 -45.74 -15.00 -14.72
CA GLU A 400 -45.08 -14.37 -13.55
C GLU A 400 -43.55 -14.34 -13.67
N LEU A 401 -42.93 -15.44 -14.13
CA LEU A 401 -41.47 -15.51 -14.34
C LEU A 401 -41.02 -14.54 -15.44
N ASN A 402 -41.68 -14.57 -16.60
CA ASN A 402 -41.38 -13.66 -17.71
C ASN A 402 -41.61 -12.20 -17.32
N GLU A 403 -42.66 -11.90 -16.55
CA GLU A 403 -42.96 -10.55 -16.04
C GLU A 403 -41.91 -10.05 -15.05
N THR A 404 -41.41 -10.93 -14.18
CA THR A 404 -40.31 -10.63 -13.25
C THR A 404 -39.07 -10.20 -14.01
N VAL A 405 -38.65 -11.00 -15.00
CA VAL A 405 -37.52 -10.67 -15.87
C VAL A 405 -37.78 -9.39 -16.67
N ARG A 406 -39.00 -9.18 -17.18
CA ARG A 406 -39.36 -7.96 -17.92
C ARG A 406 -39.17 -6.72 -17.05
N ARG A 407 -39.57 -6.77 -15.78
CA ARG A 407 -39.37 -5.68 -14.82
C ARG A 407 -37.90 -5.43 -14.52
N GLU A 408 -37.12 -6.49 -14.32
CA GLU A 408 -35.66 -6.41 -14.09
C GLU A 408 -34.94 -5.76 -15.28
N ILE A 409 -35.21 -6.23 -16.51
CA ILE A 409 -34.61 -5.63 -17.72
C ILE A 409 -35.09 -4.19 -17.90
N ALA A 410 -36.36 -3.87 -17.62
CA ALA A 410 -36.85 -2.49 -17.68
C ALA A 410 -36.15 -1.56 -16.68
N GLU A 411 -35.75 -2.07 -15.51
CA GLU A 411 -34.94 -1.33 -14.54
C GLU A 411 -33.53 -1.04 -15.08
N HIS A 412 -32.86 -2.04 -15.66
CA HIS A 412 -31.54 -1.86 -16.29
C HIS A 412 -31.57 -0.85 -17.43
N LEU A 413 -32.59 -0.90 -18.28
CA LEU A 413 -32.77 0.07 -19.37
C LEU A 413 -33.07 1.48 -18.85
N ARG A 414 -33.73 1.61 -17.68
CA ARG A 414 -33.91 2.90 -17.02
C ARG A 414 -32.59 3.46 -16.50
N SER A 415 -31.79 2.64 -15.82
CA SER A 415 -30.43 3.02 -15.44
C SER A 415 -29.60 3.44 -16.67
N ALA A 416 -29.72 2.71 -17.77
CA ALA A 416 -29.00 3.04 -19.01
C ALA A 416 -29.35 4.42 -19.57
N VAL A 417 -30.64 4.78 -19.57
CA VAL A 417 -31.07 6.12 -19.99
C VAL A 417 -30.53 7.19 -19.06
N GLU A 418 -30.66 7.02 -17.75
CA GLU A 418 -30.17 8.03 -16.80
C GLU A 418 -28.65 8.20 -16.88
N ASN A 419 -27.89 7.11 -17.00
CA ASN A 419 -26.44 7.18 -17.17
C ASN A 419 -26.07 7.96 -18.44
N CYS A 420 -26.70 7.66 -19.58
CA CYS A 420 -26.47 8.40 -20.83
C CYS A 420 -26.86 9.89 -20.75
N LEU A 421 -27.88 10.26 -19.97
CA LEU A 421 -28.31 11.65 -19.85
C LEU A 421 -27.49 12.44 -18.82
N SER A 422 -26.92 11.76 -17.81
CA SER A 422 -26.09 12.38 -16.78
C SER A 422 -24.75 12.92 -17.30
N GLU A 423 -24.25 12.39 -18.43
CA GLU A 423 -23.03 12.87 -19.09
C GLU A 423 -23.12 14.31 -19.61
N ASN A 424 -24.32 14.91 -19.66
CA ASN A 424 -24.57 16.30 -20.10
C ASN A 424 -24.64 17.33 -18.94
N GLN A 425 -24.13 16.99 -17.74
CA GLN A 425 -24.13 17.90 -16.56
C GLN A 425 -22.86 18.77 -16.49
N ASP A 426 -22.89 19.81 -15.63
CA ASP A 426 -22.04 21.02 -15.59
C ASP A 426 -20.51 20.84 -15.72
N ASP A 427 -19.94 19.66 -15.46
CA ASP A 427 -18.50 19.37 -15.50
C ASP A 427 -18.02 18.67 -16.79
N GLY A 428 -18.94 18.33 -17.71
CA GLY A 428 -18.65 17.68 -19.00
C GLY A 428 -18.42 18.65 -20.17
N PRO A 429 -17.90 18.19 -21.32
CA PRO A 429 -17.81 19.02 -22.51
C PRO A 429 -19.21 19.43 -22.99
N MET A 430 -19.57 20.70 -22.79
CA MET A 430 -20.87 21.28 -23.17
C MET A 430 -21.02 21.43 -24.71
N ILE A 431 -20.96 20.31 -25.42
CA ILE A 431 -21.16 20.25 -26.87
C ILE A 431 -22.67 20.29 -27.11
N ARG A 432 -23.16 21.44 -27.58
CA ARG A 432 -24.59 21.65 -27.81
C ARG A 432 -25.11 20.95 -29.06
N GLU A 433 -24.26 20.88 -30.09
CA GLU A 433 -24.62 20.34 -31.40
C GLU A 433 -24.68 18.80 -31.37
N VAL A 434 -25.78 18.24 -31.86
CA VAL A 434 -25.90 16.80 -32.13
C VAL A 434 -25.68 16.54 -33.62
N SER A 435 -24.62 15.81 -33.95
CA SER A 435 -24.27 15.47 -35.35
C SER A 435 -23.58 14.12 -35.47
N ASP A 436 -23.27 13.68 -36.69
CA ASP A 436 -22.47 12.47 -36.92
C ASP A 436 -21.08 12.56 -36.26
N LYS A 437 -20.54 13.78 -36.12
CA LYS A 437 -19.26 14.04 -35.46
C LYS A 437 -19.40 14.10 -33.94
N HIS A 438 -20.52 14.62 -33.46
CA HIS A 438 -20.85 14.76 -32.04
C HIS A 438 -22.17 14.01 -31.75
N PRO A 439 -22.14 12.66 -31.73
CA PRO A 439 -23.34 11.88 -31.49
C PRO A 439 -23.82 12.11 -30.05
N LEU A 440 -25.14 12.07 -29.87
CA LEU A 440 -25.82 12.29 -28.59
C LEU A 440 -25.45 11.23 -27.53
N PHE A 441 -25.18 10.00 -27.98
CA PHE A 441 -24.79 8.90 -27.12
C PHE A 441 -23.47 8.31 -27.60
N CYS A 442 -22.53 8.12 -26.67
CA CYS A 442 -21.29 7.42 -26.96
C CYS A 442 -21.58 5.99 -27.43
N ARG A 443 -20.93 5.56 -28.52
CA ARG A 443 -21.05 4.19 -29.03
C ARG A 443 -20.28 3.24 -28.12
N TYR A 444 -20.91 2.16 -27.69
CA TYR A 444 -20.25 1.09 -26.92
C TYR A 444 -19.78 -0.07 -27.79
N PHE A 445 -20.20 -0.10 -29.06
CA PHE A 445 -19.80 -1.11 -30.01
C PHE A 445 -19.39 -0.46 -31.32
N THR A 446 -18.53 -1.15 -32.07
CA THR A 446 -18.23 -0.78 -33.45
C THR A 446 -19.51 -0.83 -34.29
N ASP A 447 -19.69 0.15 -35.17
CA ASP A 447 -20.94 0.33 -35.92
C ASP A 447 -21.32 -0.90 -36.76
N GLY A 448 -20.34 -1.58 -37.37
CA GLY A 448 -20.59 -2.82 -38.13
C GLY A 448 -21.62 -2.67 -39.27
N GLY A 449 -21.87 -1.44 -39.73
CA GLY A 449 -22.84 -1.14 -40.76
C GLY A 449 -24.30 -1.20 -40.30
N VAL A 450 -24.60 -0.76 -39.06
CA VAL A 450 -25.98 -0.61 -38.56
C VAL A 450 -26.65 0.70 -38.94
N LYS A 451 -25.92 1.70 -39.44
CA LYS A 451 -26.52 2.97 -39.89
C LYS A 451 -27.65 2.74 -40.90
N CYS A 452 -28.77 3.44 -40.71
CA CYS A 452 -29.97 3.44 -41.57
C CYS A 452 -30.67 2.08 -41.74
N LYS A 453 -30.52 1.16 -40.77
CA LYS A 453 -31.17 -0.17 -40.78
C LYS A 453 -32.35 -0.24 -39.83
N THR A 454 -33.27 -1.16 -40.11
CA THR A 454 -34.38 -1.48 -39.19
C THR A 454 -33.87 -2.28 -37.98
N ILE A 455 -34.66 -2.35 -36.91
CA ILE A 455 -34.31 -3.17 -35.72
C ILE A 455 -34.19 -4.64 -36.12
N GLU A 456 -35.04 -5.11 -37.04
CA GLU A 456 -35.01 -6.47 -37.59
C GLU A 456 -33.72 -6.76 -38.37
N ASP A 457 -33.26 -5.80 -39.18
CA ASP A 457 -31.98 -5.91 -39.90
C ASP A 457 -30.79 -5.92 -38.95
N ILE A 458 -30.81 -5.07 -37.92
CA ILE A 458 -29.77 -5.02 -36.87
C ILE A 458 -29.71 -6.35 -36.12
N GLU A 459 -30.87 -6.92 -35.81
CA GLU A 459 -30.97 -8.22 -35.18
C GLU A 459 -30.47 -9.36 -36.09
N ALA A 460 -30.74 -9.31 -37.39
CA ALA A 460 -30.16 -10.27 -38.33
C ALA A 460 -28.61 -10.19 -38.34
N LEU A 461 -28.04 -8.99 -38.22
CA LEU A 461 -26.57 -8.80 -38.16
C LEU A 461 -25.95 -9.40 -36.90
N MET A 462 -26.59 -9.26 -35.73
CA MET A 462 -26.03 -9.74 -34.46
C MET A 462 -25.96 -11.27 -34.36
N TYR A 463 -26.74 -11.99 -35.18
CA TYR A 463 -26.74 -13.46 -35.25
C TYR A 463 -26.00 -14.01 -36.47
N GLY A 464 -25.74 -13.19 -37.49
CA GLY A 464 -25.03 -13.60 -38.71
C GLY A 464 -23.51 -13.52 -38.61
N ASP A 465 -22.82 -13.76 -39.73
CA ASP A 465 -21.35 -13.74 -39.79
C ASP A 465 -20.74 -12.37 -39.47
N SER A 466 -21.50 -11.28 -39.65
CA SER A 466 -21.09 -9.92 -39.32
C SER A 466 -20.94 -9.70 -37.81
N ALA A 467 -21.54 -10.55 -36.97
CA ALA A 467 -21.51 -10.45 -35.51
C ALA A 467 -20.10 -10.43 -34.92
N LYS A 468 -19.12 -11.00 -35.64
CA LYS A 468 -17.70 -11.01 -35.26
C LYS A 468 -17.03 -9.63 -35.33
N PHE A 469 -17.64 -8.68 -36.04
CA PHE A 469 -17.18 -7.31 -36.18
C PHE A 469 -18.04 -6.29 -35.43
N LEU A 470 -18.99 -6.78 -34.62
CA LEU A 470 -19.76 -5.99 -33.66
C LEU A 470 -19.05 -6.07 -32.31
N MET A 471 -17.92 -5.38 -32.22
CA MET A 471 -16.94 -5.49 -31.15
C MET A 471 -17.22 -4.44 -30.09
N ALA A 472 -17.17 -4.84 -28.82
CA ALA A 472 -17.36 -3.97 -27.68
C ALA A 472 -16.15 -3.04 -27.51
N HIS A 473 -16.42 -1.76 -27.28
CA HIS A 473 -15.42 -0.79 -26.92
C HIS A 473 -14.93 -1.00 -25.49
N ASN A 474 -13.69 -0.60 -25.25
CA ASN A 474 -13.13 -0.56 -23.91
C ASN A 474 -13.47 0.77 -23.22
N GLY A 475 -13.09 0.90 -21.95
CA GLY A 475 -13.30 2.10 -21.16
C GLY A 475 -12.97 1.81 -19.70
N TRP A 476 -13.61 2.55 -18.81
CA TRP A 476 -13.51 2.34 -17.38
C TRP A 476 -14.87 2.54 -16.69
N VAL A 477 -15.03 1.94 -15.52
CA VAL A 477 -16.29 1.91 -14.77
C VAL A 477 -16.08 2.63 -13.44
N MET A 478 -16.89 3.67 -13.19
CA MET A 478 -16.89 4.38 -11.91
C MET A 478 -17.20 3.40 -10.77
N ASN A 479 -16.32 3.34 -9.76
CA ASN A 479 -16.47 2.44 -8.60
C ASN A 479 -16.61 0.94 -8.93
N GLY A 480 -16.16 0.52 -10.12
CA GLY A 480 -16.12 -0.90 -10.48
C GLY A 480 -15.10 -1.68 -9.65
N ASP A 481 -15.34 -2.98 -9.46
CA ASP A 481 -14.33 -3.88 -8.87
C ASP A 481 -13.21 -4.12 -9.91
N PRO A 482 -11.98 -3.60 -9.69
CA PRO A 482 -10.89 -3.71 -10.65
C PRO A 482 -10.39 -5.16 -10.79
N LEU A 483 -10.75 -6.05 -9.87
CA LEU A 483 -10.40 -7.48 -9.96
C LEU A 483 -11.31 -8.24 -10.92
N GLN A 484 -12.42 -7.64 -11.37
CA GLN A 484 -13.35 -8.26 -12.29
C GLN A 484 -13.34 -7.57 -13.66
N ASP A 485 -13.20 -8.39 -14.71
CA ASP A 485 -13.33 -7.91 -16.08
C ASP A 485 -14.81 -7.60 -16.37
N PHE A 486 -15.14 -6.30 -16.44
CA PHE A 486 -16.49 -5.80 -16.67
C PHE A 486 -17.15 -6.26 -17.99
N ALA A 487 -16.38 -6.78 -18.96
CA ALA A 487 -16.93 -7.30 -20.22
C ALA A 487 -17.28 -8.79 -20.17
N ARG A 488 -16.84 -9.51 -19.12
CA ARG A 488 -17.22 -10.91 -18.90
C ARG A 488 -18.69 -11.02 -18.46
N PRO A 489 -19.32 -12.20 -18.69
CA PRO A 489 -20.65 -12.46 -18.15
C PRO A 489 -20.67 -12.27 -16.63
N GLN A 490 -21.58 -11.42 -16.16
CA GLN A 490 -21.79 -11.21 -14.72
C GLN A 490 -22.76 -12.27 -14.15
N PRO A 491 -22.70 -12.57 -12.84
CA PRO A 491 -23.64 -13.50 -12.19
C PRO A 491 -25.11 -13.06 -12.29
N THR A 492 -25.34 -11.76 -12.44
CA THR A 492 -26.67 -11.15 -12.60
C THR A 492 -26.87 -10.64 -14.02
N THR A 493 -28.10 -10.28 -14.38
CA THR A 493 -28.38 -9.66 -15.68
C THR A 493 -27.86 -8.21 -15.78
N ALA A 494 -27.42 -7.62 -14.66
CA ALA A 494 -26.93 -6.25 -14.51
C ALA A 494 -25.51 -6.07 -15.08
N ASN A 495 -25.32 -6.33 -16.36
CA ASN A 495 -24.04 -6.16 -17.04
C ASN A 495 -23.75 -4.67 -17.30
N VAL A 496 -22.49 -4.26 -17.16
CA VAL A 496 -22.02 -2.87 -17.34
C VAL A 496 -22.46 -2.29 -18.69
N TYR A 497 -22.38 -3.09 -19.77
CA TYR A 497 -22.74 -2.65 -21.12
C TYR A 497 -24.25 -2.39 -21.30
N ILE A 498 -25.14 -3.22 -20.72
CA ILE A 498 -26.60 -3.03 -20.86
C ILE A 498 -27.10 -1.88 -20.00
N ARG A 499 -26.43 -1.60 -18.87
CA ARG A 499 -26.76 -0.49 -17.97
C ARG A 499 -26.08 0.82 -18.34
N ARG A 500 -25.26 0.85 -19.40
CA ARG A 500 -24.48 2.03 -19.83
C ARG A 500 -23.63 2.63 -18.69
N GLU A 501 -22.97 1.77 -17.92
CA GLU A 501 -22.12 2.18 -16.78
C GLU A 501 -20.64 2.40 -17.17
N LEU A 502 -20.31 2.24 -18.46
CA LEU A 502 -18.95 2.34 -18.98
C LEU A 502 -18.70 3.74 -19.54
N ILE A 503 -17.68 4.43 -19.05
CA ILE A 503 -17.16 5.61 -19.76
C ILE A 503 -16.33 5.07 -20.93
N ALA A 504 -16.98 4.96 -22.09
CA ALA A 504 -16.49 4.20 -23.23
C ALA A 504 -15.57 5.02 -24.15
N TRP A 505 -14.51 4.38 -24.64
CA TRP A 505 -13.58 4.94 -25.61
C TRP A 505 -13.98 4.49 -27.01
N GLY A 506 -14.72 5.35 -27.71
CA GLY A 506 -15.33 5.04 -29.01
C GLY A 506 -14.35 4.67 -30.13
N ASP A 507 -13.06 4.93 -29.96
CA ASP A 507 -12.01 4.63 -30.92
C ASP A 507 -11.27 3.30 -30.67
N SER A 508 -11.62 2.59 -29.59
CA SER A 508 -10.83 1.48 -29.08
C SER A 508 -11.68 0.27 -28.68
N VAL A 509 -11.40 -0.90 -29.26
CA VAL A 509 -12.05 -2.17 -28.91
C VAL A 509 -11.34 -2.87 -27.75
N LYS A 510 -12.11 -3.52 -26.88
CA LYS A 510 -11.59 -4.30 -25.75
C LYS A 510 -11.05 -5.65 -26.20
N LEU A 511 -9.86 -6.00 -25.72
CA LEU A 511 -9.16 -7.23 -26.03
C LEU A 511 -9.59 -8.39 -25.12
N LYS A 512 -9.89 -9.55 -25.72
CA LYS A 512 -10.39 -10.75 -25.05
C LYS A 512 -9.31 -11.84 -24.99
N TYR A 513 -8.53 -11.82 -23.91
CA TYR A 513 -7.45 -12.80 -23.68
C TYR A 513 -7.94 -14.20 -23.30
N GLY A 514 -9.04 -14.31 -22.56
CA GLY A 514 -9.44 -15.55 -21.87
C GLY A 514 -8.71 -15.74 -20.53
N ASP A 515 -8.70 -16.96 -20.02
CA ASP A 515 -8.08 -17.32 -18.73
C ASP A 515 -6.63 -17.77 -18.90
N LYS A 516 -6.26 -18.25 -20.09
CA LYS A 516 -4.92 -18.75 -20.41
C LYS A 516 -4.53 -18.50 -21.87
N PRO A 517 -3.24 -18.59 -22.23
CA PRO A 517 -2.76 -18.37 -23.60
C PRO A 517 -3.48 -19.21 -24.66
N GLU A 518 -3.92 -20.42 -24.32
CA GLU A 518 -4.60 -21.33 -25.24
C GLU A 518 -5.99 -20.85 -25.66
N ASP A 519 -6.63 -19.96 -24.89
CA ASP A 519 -7.98 -19.46 -25.20
C ASP A 519 -7.97 -18.43 -26.35
N CYS A 520 -6.85 -17.73 -26.55
CA CYS A 520 -6.67 -16.80 -27.67
C CYS A 520 -5.18 -16.70 -28.11
N PRO A 521 -4.60 -17.77 -28.69
CA PRO A 521 -3.15 -17.89 -28.86
C PRO A 521 -2.49 -16.74 -29.61
N TYR A 522 -3.16 -16.22 -30.66
CA TYR A 522 -2.67 -15.10 -31.45
C TYR A 522 -2.50 -13.84 -30.59
N LEU A 523 -3.51 -13.46 -29.82
CA LEU A 523 -3.49 -12.23 -29.01
C LEU A 523 -2.37 -12.28 -27.96
N TRP A 524 -2.23 -13.40 -27.27
CA TRP A 524 -1.19 -13.58 -26.26
C TRP A 524 0.22 -13.52 -26.87
N ASP A 525 0.44 -14.12 -28.03
CA ASP A 525 1.73 -14.07 -28.73
C ASP A 525 2.05 -12.66 -29.27
N HIS A 526 1.05 -11.99 -29.86
CA HIS A 526 1.16 -10.62 -30.37
C HIS A 526 1.54 -9.64 -29.25
N MET A 527 0.83 -9.69 -28.12
CA MET A 527 1.07 -8.80 -26.97
C MET A 527 2.35 -9.14 -26.22
N LYS A 528 2.72 -10.43 -26.16
CA LYS A 528 4.03 -10.83 -25.63
C LYS A 528 5.17 -10.23 -26.46
N LYS A 529 5.12 -10.32 -27.79
CA LYS A 529 6.13 -9.72 -28.68
C LYS A 529 6.20 -8.21 -28.50
N TYR A 530 5.05 -7.56 -28.39
CA TYR A 530 4.96 -6.11 -28.13
C TYR A 530 5.72 -5.75 -26.85
N VAL A 531 5.38 -6.38 -25.73
CA VAL A 531 5.98 -6.10 -24.43
C VAL A 531 7.47 -6.46 -24.41
N GLU A 532 7.88 -7.58 -25.04
CA GLU A 532 9.29 -7.96 -25.15
C GLU A 532 10.11 -6.95 -25.97
N VAL A 533 9.57 -6.40 -27.06
CA VAL A 533 10.25 -5.35 -27.84
C VAL A 533 10.39 -4.07 -27.03
N THR A 534 9.33 -3.63 -26.33
CA THR A 534 9.40 -2.46 -25.47
C THR A 534 10.45 -2.63 -24.36
N ALA A 535 10.47 -3.78 -23.69
CA ALA A 535 11.44 -4.08 -22.62
C ALA A 535 12.89 -4.21 -23.11
N LYS A 536 13.14 -4.43 -24.42
CA LYS A 536 14.49 -4.40 -25.00
C LYS A 536 15.02 -2.98 -25.19
N ILE A 537 14.13 -2.01 -25.38
CA ILE A 537 14.47 -0.64 -25.76
C ILE A 537 14.54 0.27 -24.52
N PHE A 538 13.60 0.10 -23.60
CA PHE A 538 13.39 0.97 -22.44
C PHE A 538 13.81 0.28 -21.13
N ASP A 539 14.15 1.08 -20.13
CA ASP A 539 14.49 0.63 -18.78
C ASP A 539 13.28 0.12 -17.98
N GLY A 540 12.09 0.49 -18.44
CA GLY A 540 10.85 0.21 -17.75
C GLY A 540 9.63 0.43 -18.62
N VAL A 541 8.46 0.18 -18.04
CA VAL A 541 7.16 0.37 -18.68
C VAL A 541 6.20 1.12 -17.75
N ARG A 542 5.31 1.92 -18.33
CA ARG A 542 4.10 2.41 -17.65
C ARG A 542 2.92 1.53 -18.10
N LEU A 543 2.16 1.01 -17.12
CA LEU A 543 0.90 0.33 -17.36
C LEU A 543 -0.22 1.36 -17.41
N ASP A 544 -0.71 1.61 -18.61
CA ASP A 544 -1.91 2.41 -18.85
C ASP A 544 -3.16 1.68 -18.35
N ASN A 545 -4.03 2.39 -17.63
CA ASN A 545 -5.29 1.86 -17.09
C ASN A 545 -5.13 0.42 -16.50
N CYS A 546 -4.18 0.27 -15.56
CA CYS A 546 -3.77 -1.02 -15.00
C CYS A 546 -4.95 -1.76 -14.35
N HIS A 547 -5.85 -1.02 -13.70
CA HIS A 547 -7.04 -1.53 -13.03
C HIS A 547 -8.06 -2.17 -13.97
N SER A 548 -8.00 -1.88 -15.28
CA SER A 548 -8.88 -2.52 -16.28
C SER A 548 -8.20 -3.68 -17.03
N THR A 549 -6.96 -3.99 -16.71
CA THR A 549 -6.21 -5.12 -17.30
C THR A 549 -6.33 -6.34 -16.40
N PRO A 550 -6.82 -7.49 -16.90
CA PRO A 550 -6.92 -8.70 -16.09
C PRO A 550 -5.57 -9.09 -15.48
N LEU A 551 -5.57 -9.34 -14.18
CA LEU A 551 -4.34 -9.48 -13.39
C LEU A 551 -3.42 -10.60 -13.91
N HIS A 552 -3.98 -11.75 -14.31
CA HIS A 552 -3.20 -12.87 -14.86
C HIS A 552 -2.56 -12.56 -16.21
N VAL A 553 -3.18 -11.69 -17.01
CA VAL A 553 -2.63 -11.24 -18.30
C VAL A 553 -1.43 -10.34 -18.04
N ALA A 554 -1.59 -9.34 -17.17
CA ALA A 554 -0.51 -8.42 -16.81
C ALA A 554 0.66 -9.17 -16.13
N GLU A 555 0.39 -10.14 -15.26
CA GLU A 555 1.43 -11.00 -14.65
C GLU A 555 2.26 -11.71 -15.72
N TYR A 556 1.62 -12.39 -16.66
CA TYR A 556 2.31 -13.12 -17.73
C TYR A 556 3.16 -12.22 -18.62
N LEU A 557 2.61 -11.07 -19.02
CA LEU A 557 3.28 -10.15 -19.94
C LEU A 557 4.45 -9.41 -19.25
N LEU A 558 4.29 -8.99 -18.00
CA LEU A 558 5.40 -8.43 -17.22
C LEU A 558 6.47 -9.47 -16.89
N ASP A 559 6.10 -10.72 -16.64
CA ASP A 559 7.07 -11.79 -16.46
C ASP A 559 7.86 -12.05 -17.76
N ALA A 560 7.24 -11.91 -18.93
CA ALA A 560 7.94 -11.92 -20.22
C ALA A 560 8.89 -10.72 -20.37
N ALA A 561 8.44 -9.51 -19.98
CA ALA A 561 9.28 -8.31 -19.96
C ALA A 561 10.50 -8.47 -19.05
N ARG A 562 10.32 -9.01 -17.84
CA ARG A 562 11.40 -9.22 -16.86
C ARG A 562 12.41 -10.29 -17.27
N LYS A 563 12.03 -11.23 -18.14
CA LYS A 563 12.98 -12.16 -18.75
C LYS A 563 13.94 -11.44 -19.70
N ILE A 564 13.49 -10.37 -20.34
CA ILE A 564 14.32 -9.51 -21.19
C ILE A 564 15.14 -8.52 -20.33
N ASN A 565 14.48 -7.84 -19.40
CA ASN A 565 15.10 -6.87 -18.49
C ASN A 565 14.78 -7.23 -17.03
N PRO A 566 15.68 -7.94 -16.33
CA PRO A 566 15.47 -8.32 -14.93
C PRO A 566 15.32 -7.14 -13.95
N GLU A 567 15.78 -5.95 -14.33
CA GLU A 567 15.69 -4.71 -13.54
C GLU A 567 14.55 -3.80 -14.04
N LEU A 568 13.55 -4.36 -14.73
CA LEU A 568 12.45 -3.59 -15.31
C LEU A 568 11.77 -2.71 -14.26
N TYR A 569 11.85 -1.40 -14.44
CA TYR A 569 11.10 -0.44 -13.64
C TYR A 569 9.64 -0.41 -14.12
N VAL A 570 8.69 -0.72 -13.23
CA VAL A 570 7.27 -0.77 -13.59
C VAL A 570 6.52 0.35 -12.88
N VAL A 571 5.91 1.22 -13.67
CA VAL A 571 5.01 2.28 -13.20
C VAL A 571 3.59 1.88 -13.56
N ALA A 572 2.62 2.16 -12.71
CA ALA A 572 1.21 1.90 -13.04
C ALA A 572 0.32 3.09 -12.72
N GLU A 573 -0.59 3.36 -13.65
CA GLU A 573 -1.80 4.12 -13.37
C GLU A 573 -2.83 3.18 -12.73
N LEU A 574 -2.94 3.27 -11.41
CA LEU A 574 -3.81 2.42 -10.61
C LEU A 574 -4.57 3.28 -9.61
N PHE A 575 -5.87 3.41 -9.86
CA PHE A 575 -6.81 4.14 -9.02
C PHE A 575 -7.87 3.16 -8.54
N THR A 576 -7.63 2.55 -7.38
CA THR A 576 -8.67 1.76 -6.70
C THR A 576 -9.18 2.52 -5.49
N ASN A 577 -10.32 2.07 -4.97
CA ASN A 577 -10.94 2.67 -3.78
C ASN A 577 -10.32 2.14 -2.46
N SER A 578 -9.22 1.37 -2.50
CA SER A 578 -8.60 0.77 -1.32
C SER A 578 -7.11 0.55 -1.48
N ASP A 579 -6.31 1.02 -0.52
CA ASP A 579 -4.87 0.74 -0.44
C ASP A 579 -4.58 -0.78 -0.43
N ASN A 580 -5.47 -1.59 0.13
CA ASN A 580 -5.34 -3.05 0.14
C ASN A 580 -5.49 -3.65 -1.27
N THR A 581 -6.47 -3.17 -2.04
CA THR A 581 -6.64 -3.60 -3.44
C THR A 581 -5.47 -3.14 -4.30
N ASP A 582 -4.98 -1.90 -4.11
CA ASP A 582 -3.76 -1.42 -4.74
C ASP A 582 -2.57 -2.37 -4.45
N ASN A 583 -2.40 -2.76 -3.18
CA ASN A 583 -1.32 -3.66 -2.77
C ASN A 583 -1.42 -5.05 -3.41
N ILE A 584 -2.62 -5.58 -3.67
CA ILE A 584 -2.76 -6.86 -4.41
C ILE A 584 -2.15 -6.75 -5.81
N PHE A 585 -2.47 -5.68 -6.54
CA PHE A 585 -1.88 -5.43 -7.87
C PHE A 585 -0.38 -5.18 -7.76
N VAL A 586 0.05 -4.34 -6.83
CA VAL A 586 1.48 -4.01 -6.62
C VAL A 586 2.27 -5.29 -6.35
N ASN A 587 1.85 -6.09 -5.37
CA ASN A 587 2.48 -7.34 -4.99
C ASN A 587 2.53 -8.34 -6.16
N ARG A 588 1.39 -8.60 -6.81
CA ARG A 588 1.32 -9.64 -7.85
C ARG A 588 2.05 -9.23 -9.13
N LEU A 589 1.87 -7.99 -9.57
CA LEU A 589 2.50 -7.50 -10.78
C LEU A 589 3.96 -7.10 -10.57
N GLY A 590 4.40 -6.90 -9.32
CA GLY A 590 5.71 -6.36 -9.01
C GLY A 590 5.85 -4.89 -9.47
N ILE A 591 4.77 -4.11 -9.33
CA ILE A 591 4.79 -2.69 -9.68
C ILE A 591 5.78 -1.98 -8.75
N THR A 592 6.69 -1.20 -9.33
CA THR A 592 7.69 -0.45 -8.57
C THR A 592 7.14 0.87 -8.06
N SER A 593 6.36 1.58 -8.88
CA SER A 593 5.81 2.89 -8.50
C SER A 593 4.36 3.06 -8.96
N LEU A 594 3.53 3.65 -8.11
CA LEU A 594 2.18 4.09 -8.48
C LEU A 594 2.17 5.57 -8.83
N ILE A 595 1.45 5.93 -9.90
CA ILE A 595 1.24 7.33 -10.27
C ILE A 595 0.35 8.00 -9.23
N ARG A 596 0.75 9.21 -8.83
CA ARG A 596 -0.01 10.11 -7.96
C ARG A 596 0.02 11.51 -8.57
N GLU A 597 -1.08 12.26 -8.45
CA GLU A 597 -1.26 13.52 -9.19
C GLU A 597 -1.44 14.70 -8.23
N ALA A 598 -0.60 15.72 -8.31
CA ALA A 598 -0.74 16.93 -7.50
C ALA A 598 -2.00 17.73 -7.87
N LEU A 599 -2.43 17.67 -9.15
CA LEU A 599 -3.64 18.36 -9.62
C LEU A 599 -4.95 17.80 -9.03
N SER A 600 -4.90 16.64 -8.37
CA SER A 600 -6.02 16.07 -7.61
C SER A 600 -6.33 16.87 -6.34
N ALA A 601 -5.35 17.62 -5.80
CA ALA A 601 -5.58 18.51 -4.69
C ALA A 601 -6.49 19.67 -5.10
N TRP A 602 -7.54 19.91 -4.31
CA TRP A 602 -8.49 21.01 -4.51
C TRP A 602 -8.07 22.31 -3.80
N ASP A 603 -7.15 22.23 -2.83
CA ASP A 603 -6.56 23.38 -2.15
C ASP A 603 -5.10 23.12 -1.70
N SER A 604 -4.47 24.16 -1.14
CA SER A 604 -3.09 24.15 -0.67
C SER A 604 -2.83 23.13 0.44
N HIS A 605 -3.80 22.94 1.33
CA HIS A 605 -3.69 22.02 2.46
C HIS A 605 -3.70 20.56 1.98
N GLU A 606 -4.58 20.24 1.04
CA GLU A 606 -4.65 18.91 0.44
C GLU A 606 -3.37 18.58 -0.33
N GLU A 607 -2.78 19.53 -1.04
CA GLU A 607 -1.48 19.33 -1.70
C GLU A 607 -0.37 19.06 -0.68
N GLY A 608 -0.33 19.83 0.42
CA GLY A 608 0.56 19.57 1.55
C GLY A 608 0.37 18.17 2.17
N ARG A 609 -0.88 17.70 2.29
CA ARG A 609 -1.21 16.35 2.78
C ARG A 609 -0.67 15.26 1.86
N LEU A 610 -0.77 15.44 0.53
CA LEU A 610 -0.20 14.51 -0.45
C LEU A 610 1.32 14.47 -0.34
N VAL A 611 1.98 15.63 -0.22
CA VAL A 611 3.44 15.70 0.01
C VAL A 611 3.83 14.98 1.30
N TYR A 612 3.07 15.13 2.39
CA TYR A 612 3.35 14.42 3.64
C TYR A 612 3.18 12.90 3.47
N ARG A 613 2.08 12.45 2.84
CA ARG A 613 1.78 11.02 2.65
C ARG A 613 2.85 10.30 1.84
N PHE A 614 3.38 10.94 0.80
CA PHE A 614 4.44 10.38 -0.06
C PHE A 614 5.84 10.87 0.32
N GLY A 615 5.94 11.66 1.40
CA GLY A 615 7.13 12.39 1.79
C GLY A 615 8.12 11.58 2.63
N GLY A 616 7.83 10.32 2.96
CA GLY A 616 8.72 9.46 3.74
C GLY A 616 8.44 9.50 5.24
N ALA A 617 9.47 9.29 6.05
CA ALA A 617 9.32 9.25 7.51
C ALA A 617 9.11 10.67 8.08
N PRO A 618 8.36 10.85 9.17
CA PRO A 618 8.31 12.13 9.87
C PRO A 618 9.69 12.62 10.36
N VAL A 619 9.92 13.94 10.38
CA VAL A 619 11.12 14.52 11.03
C VAL A 619 11.22 14.10 12.49
N GLY A 620 12.37 13.56 12.88
CA GLY A 620 12.59 12.98 14.19
C GLY A 620 11.90 11.63 14.39
N ALA A 621 11.72 10.85 13.31
CA ALA A 621 11.20 9.49 13.39
C ALA A 621 12.06 8.60 14.32
N PHE A 622 11.41 7.63 14.96
CA PHE A 622 12.12 6.65 15.78
C PHE A 622 13.02 5.76 14.93
N PHE A 623 14.17 5.38 15.51
CA PHE A 623 15.08 4.44 14.88
C PHE A 623 14.47 3.05 14.81
N SER A 624 14.56 2.42 13.64
CA SER A 624 14.20 1.01 13.49
C SER A 624 15.29 0.14 14.10
N SER A 625 14.93 -0.70 15.09
CA SER A 625 15.84 -1.70 15.63
C SER A 625 16.20 -2.71 14.53
N PRO A 626 17.49 -3.06 14.34
CA PRO A 626 17.89 -4.07 13.36
C PRO A 626 17.24 -5.44 13.56
N LYS A 627 16.80 -5.75 14.79
CA LYS A 627 16.13 -7.02 15.14
C LYS A 627 14.60 -6.93 15.02
N ARG A 628 14.05 -5.78 14.66
CA ARG A 628 12.61 -5.61 14.50
C ARG A 628 12.15 -6.35 13.25
N LEU A 629 10.97 -6.96 13.32
CA LEU A 629 10.30 -7.47 12.14
C LEU A 629 10.06 -6.35 11.13
N LEU A 630 10.25 -6.67 9.85
CA LEU A 630 10.00 -5.81 8.71
C LEU A 630 8.55 -5.32 8.76
N ALA A 631 8.40 -4.00 8.84
CA ALA A 631 7.08 -3.38 8.83
C ALA A 631 6.53 -3.32 7.41
N PRO A 632 5.20 -3.41 7.23
CA PRO A 632 4.56 -3.07 5.97
C PRO A 632 4.91 -1.64 5.54
N CYS A 633 4.94 -1.40 4.23
CA CYS A 633 5.12 -0.07 3.66
C CYS A 633 4.01 0.27 2.67
N ILE A 634 3.89 1.56 2.35
CA ILE A 634 3.05 2.02 1.24
C ILE A 634 3.78 1.81 -0.09
N ALA A 635 3.01 1.66 -1.18
CA ALA A 635 3.58 1.61 -2.52
C ALA A 635 4.38 2.90 -2.80
N HIS A 636 5.61 2.74 -3.31
CA HIS A 636 6.43 3.88 -3.73
C HIS A 636 5.67 4.68 -4.79
N ALA A 637 5.75 6.01 -4.71
CA ALA A 637 5.02 6.91 -5.59
C ALA A 637 5.91 7.45 -6.71
N LEU A 638 5.32 7.64 -7.88
CA LEU A 638 5.76 8.62 -8.87
C LEU A 638 4.77 9.79 -8.79
N PHE A 639 5.15 10.84 -8.07
CA PHE A 639 4.29 11.98 -7.78
C PHE A 639 4.48 13.06 -8.85
N LEU A 640 3.49 13.22 -9.74
CA LEU A 640 3.56 14.16 -10.85
C LEU A 640 2.89 15.49 -10.50
N ASP A 641 3.54 16.61 -10.87
CA ASP A 641 2.89 17.93 -10.84
C ASP A 641 1.65 17.92 -11.73
N LEU A 642 1.81 17.33 -12.93
CA LEU A 642 0.77 17.21 -13.94
C LEU A 642 0.99 15.93 -14.75
N THR A 643 -0.06 15.13 -14.90
CA THR A 643 -0.09 14.01 -15.86
C THR A 643 -0.54 14.50 -17.23
N HIS A 644 -0.30 13.71 -18.28
CA HIS A 644 -0.66 14.12 -19.64
C HIS A 644 -2.19 14.06 -19.89
N ASP A 645 -2.95 13.36 -19.05
CA ASP A 645 -4.42 13.27 -19.12
C ASP A 645 -5.11 14.46 -18.44
N ASN A 646 -4.40 15.17 -17.57
CA ASN A 646 -4.95 16.29 -16.83
C ASN A 646 -5.08 17.57 -17.68
N PRO A 647 -6.12 18.41 -17.43
CA PRO A 647 -6.22 19.73 -18.05
C PRO A 647 -5.10 20.66 -17.57
N SER A 648 -4.85 21.76 -18.31
CA SER A 648 -3.81 22.70 -17.93
C SER A 648 -4.11 23.34 -16.55
N PRO A 649 -3.15 23.38 -15.61
CA PRO A 649 -3.31 24.07 -14.34
C PRO A 649 -3.63 25.55 -14.50
N ILE A 650 -3.26 26.15 -15.63
CA ILE A 650 -3.60 27.54 -15.96
C ILE A 650 -5.12 27.72 -16.10
N GLN A 651 -5.82 26.70 -16.58
CA GLN A 651 -7.29 26.69 -16.72
C GLN A 651 -7.97 26.32 -15.39
N LYS A 652 -7.44 25.33 -14.66
CA LYS A 652 -8.06 24.80 -13.43
C LYS A 652 -7.75 25.64 -12.18
N ARG A 653 -6.58 26.27 -12.13
CA ARG A 653 -6.06 27.04 -10.98
C ARG A 653 -5.65 28.44 -11.43
N SER A 654 -4.35 28.69 -11.57
CA SER A 654 -3.77 29.89 -12.15
C SER A 654 -2.35 29.62 -12.65
N VAL A 655 -1.85 30.48 -13.54
CA VAL A 655 -0.45 30.44 -14.01
C VAL A 655 0.59 30.59 -12.88
N PHE A 656 0.22 31.27 -11.79
CA PHE A 656 1.09 31.51 -10.64
C PHE A 656 1.24 30.27 -9.74
N ASP A 657 0.39 29.26 -9.90
CA ASP A 657 0.44 28.03 -9.11
C ASP A 657 1.47 27.02 -9.63
N LEU A 658 1.88 27.09 -10.90
CA LEU A 658 2.70 26.04 -11.49
C LEU A 658 4.07 25.90 -10.79
N LEU A 659 4.69 27.03 -10.43
CA LEU A 659 5.97 27.04 -9.71
C LEU A 659 5.86 26.53 -8.26
N PRO A 660 4.97 27.07 -7.40
CA PRO A 660 4.86 26.58 -6.02
C PRO A 660 4.44 25.12 -5.93
N SER A 661 3.51 24.67 -6.78
CA SER A 661 3.06 23.26 -6.76
C SER A 661 4.18 22.30 -7.19
N ALA A 662 4.93 22.66 -8.25
CA ALA A 662 6.14 21.92 -8.64
C ALA A 662 7.20 21.89 -7.53
N ALA A 663 7.31 22.95 -6.72
CA ALA A 663 8.26 23.01 -5.62
C ALA A 663 7.84 22.13 -4.44
N LEU A 664 6.55 22.09 -4.11
CA LEU A 664 5.98 21.19 -3.10
C LEU A 664 6.19 19.71 -3.47
N VAL A 665 5.85 19.33 -4.70
CA VAL A 665 6.10 17.98 -5.23
C VAL A 665 7.57 17.59 -5.13
N SER A 666 8.49 18.52 -5.47
CA SER A 666 9.94 18.28 -5.43
C SER A 666 10.49 18.01 -4.01
N MET A 667 9.74 18.35 -2.96
CA MET A 667 10.14 18.12 -1.57
C MET A 667 9.68 16.77 -1.01
N ALA A 668 8.86 15.99 -1.73
CA ALA A 668 8.50 14.64 -1.33
C ALA A 668 9.72 13.68 -1.43
N CYS A 669 9.77 12.65 -0.57
CA CYS A 669 10.77 11.58 -0.60
C CYS A 669 10.27 10.39 -1.43
N CYS A 670 9.95 10.64 -2.70
CA CYS A 670 9.56 9.64 -3.68
C CYS A 670 10.00 10.11 -5.07
N ALA A 671 9.83 9.28 -6.10
CA ALA A 671 10.01 9.76 -7.46
C ALA A 671 9.05 10.93 -7.77
N THR A 672 9.52 11.91 -8.54
CA THR A 672 8.74 13.08 -8.97
C THR A 672 8.62 13.11 -10.48
N GLY A 673 7.65 13.85 -11.00
CA GLY A 673 7.57 14.06 -12.44
C GLY A 673 6.64 15.16 -12.92
N SER A 674 6.63 15.36 -14.23
CA SER A 674 5.76 16.31 -14.90
C SER A 674 5.48 15.89 -16.34
N THR A 675 4.70 16.67 -17.08
CA THR A 675 4.47 16.48 -18.51
C THR A 675 5.02 17.66 -19.30
N ARG A 676 5.55 17.39 -20.50
CA ARG A 676 6.07 18.40 -21.42
C ARG A 676 4.99 19.43 -21.75
N GLY A 677 5.30 20.72 -21.61
CA GLY A 677 4.34 21.82 -21.73
C GLY A 677 3.99 22.49 -20.40
N TYR A 678 4.14 21.80 -19.27
CA TYR A 678 3.99 22.39 -17.94
C TYR A 678 5.05 23.48 -17.72
N ASP A 679 6.32 23.11 -17.89
CA ASP A 679 7.48 23.98 -17.66
C ASP A 679 7.47 25.20 -18.62
N GLU A 680 6.93 25.02 -19.82
CA GLU A 680 6.78 26.06 -20.85
C GLU A 680 5.57 26.98 -20.65
N LEU A 681 4.73 26.75 -19.64
CA LEU A 681 3.47 27.48 -19.41
C LEU A 681 2.46 27.35 -20.56
N VAL A 682 2.23 26.13 -21.06
CA VAL A 682 1.19 25.87 -22.08
C VAL A 682 -0.20 26.04 -21.46
N PRO A 683 -1.04 26.98 -21.97
CA PRO A 683 -2.28 27.39 -21.29
C PRO A 683 -3.49 26.49 -21.56
N HIS A 684 -3.33 25.42 -22.32
CA HIS A 684 -4.40 24.51 -22.72
C HIS A 684 -3.95 23.06 -22.54
N HIS A 685 -4.93 22.16 -22.44
CA HIS A 685 -4.65 20.73 -22.41
C HIS A 685 -4.00 20.27 -23.73
N ILE A 686 -2.84 19.64 -23.62
CA ILE A 686 -2.17 18.94 -24.73
C ILE A 686 -2.87 17.57 -24.87
N HIS A 687 -3.99 17.56 -25.58
CA HIS A 687 -4.88 16.40 -25.64
C HIS A 687 -4.28 15.25 -26.47
N VAL A 688 -4.36 14.02 -25.94
CA VAL A 688 -3.79 12.82 -26.57
C VAL A 688 -4.41 12.49 -27.93
N VAL A 689 -5.62 12.99 -28.20
CA VAL A 689 -6.33 12.84 -29.47
C VAL A 689 -6.11 14.04 -30.38
N ASP A 690 -6.48 15.25 -29.94
CA ASP A 690 -6.64 16.40 -30.83
C ASP A 690 -5.36 17.20 -31.10
N GLU A 691 -4.32 17.03 -30.28
CA GLU A 691 -3.08 17.77 -30.48
C GLU A 691 -2.22 17.10 -31.56
N GLU A 692 -1.94 17.82 -32.65
CA GLU A 692 -1.14 17.33 -33.78
C GLU A 692 0.14 18.16 -33.98
N ARG A 693 0.32 19.22 -33.20
CA ARG A 693 1.50 20.07 -33.28
C ARG A 693 2.71 19.42 -32.63
N GLU A 694 3.88 19.82 -33.08
CA GLU A 694 5.15 19.30 -32.58
C GLU A 694 5.64 20.08 -31.35
N TYR A 695 6.33 19.41 -30.43
CA TYR A 695 7.10 20.08 -29.40
C TYR A 695 8.23 20.92 -30.00
N GLN A 696 8.55 22.03 -29.34
CA GLN A 696 9.65 22.89 -29.71
C GLN A 696 11.01 22.33 -29.28
N GLU A 697 12.06 22.75 -30.00
CA GLU A 697 13.45 22.31 -29.82
C GLU A 697 14.24 23.22 -28.88
N TRP A 698 15.16 22.63 -28.11
CA TRP A 698 16.12 23.36 -27.28
C TRP A 698 17.04 24.25 -28.13
N GLY A 699 17.22 25.51 -27.71
CA GLY A 699 18.09 26.48 -28.38
C GLY A 699 17.54 27.08 -29.67
N LYS A 700 16.29 26.75 -30.03
CA LYS A 700 15.55 27.44 -31.11
C LYS A 700 14.44 28.32 -30.55
N ALA A 701 13.47 27.70 -29.89
CA ALA A 701 12.30 28.40 -29.37
C ALA A 701 12.05 28.14 -27.88
N VAL A 702 12.69 27.09 -27.32
CA VAL A 702 12.73 26.84 -25.87
C VAL A 702 14.17 26.87 -25.39
N ASP A 703 14.38 27.54 -24.26
CA ASP A 703 15.64 27.66 -23.55
C ASP A 703 15.39 27.77 -22.03
N ALA A 704 16.42 28.13 -21.26
CA ALA A 704 16.31 28.26 -19.80
C ALA A 704 15.39 29.42 -19.35
N GLU A 705 15.20 30.46 -20.17
CA GLU A 705 14.37 31.61 -19.85
C GLU A 705 12.88 31.39 -20.18
N THR A 706 12.57 30.28 -20.86
CA THR A 706 11.21 29.92 -21.24
C THR A 706 10.40 29.46 -20.03
N GLY A 707 9.24 30.10 -19.78
CA GLY A 707 8.31 29.71 -18.74
C GLY A 707 8.96 29.62 -17.34
N ILE A 708 8.88 28.43 -16.74
CA ILE A 708 9.52 28.10 -15.46
C ILE A 708 10.69 27.09 -15.61
N VAL A 709 11.22 26.88 -16.81
CA VAL A 709 12.26 25.87 -17.10
C VAL A 709 13.47 25.99 -16.16
N ALA A 710 14.03 27.19 -15.98
CA ALA A 710 15.15 27.40 -15.06
C ALA A 710 14.81 27.04 -13.60
N ALA A 711 13.61 27.41 -13.13
CA ALA A 711 13.18 27.06 -11.78
C ALA A 711 12.95 25.55 -11.62
N LYS A 712 12.34 24.91 -12.63
CA LYS A 712 12.14 23.46 -12.61
C LYS A 712 13.47 22.71 -12.61
N LYS A 713 14.47 23.20 -13.34
CA LYS A 713 15.86 22.70 -13.24
C LYS A 713 16.40 22.79 -11.82
N ALA A 714 16.32 23.96 -11.18
CA ALA A 714 16.80 24.14 -9.81
C ALA A 714 16.11 23.18 -8.83
N LEU A 715 14.77 23.05 -8.93
CA LEU A 715 13.97 22.14 -8.10
C LEU A 715 14.31 20.66 -8.35
N ASN A 716 14.46 20.26 -9.61
CA ASN A 716 14.85 18.91 -10.00
C ASN A 716 16.25 18.57 -9.48
N LEU A 717 17.21 19.49 -9.57
CA LEU A 717 18.56 19.26 -9.04
C LEU A 717 18.55 19.17 -7.51
N LEU A 718 17.80 20.04 -6.84
CA LEU A 718 17.61 19.99 -5.39
C LEU A 718 16.99 18.66 -4.95
N HIS A 719 15.88 18.24 -5.58
CA HIS A 719 15.23 16.96 -5.27
C HIS A 719 16.19 15.76 -5.41
N GLY A 720 16.96 15.74 -6.51
CA GLY A 720 17.96 14.69 -6.76
C GLY A 720 19.06 14.68 -5.70
N GLU A 721 19.60 15.85 -5.35
CA GLU A 721 20.61 15.99 -4.29
C GLU A 721 20.09 15.48 -2.94
N LEU A 722 18.87 15.88 -2.56
CA LEU A 722 18.26 15.50 -1.29
C LEU A 722 18.04 13.98 -1.22
N ALA A 723 17.52 13.38 -2.29
CA ALA A 723 17.34 11.93 -2.36
C ALA A 723 18.67 11.17 -2.29
N GLU A 724 19.68 11.57 -3.08
CA GLU A 724 20.98 10.91 -3.13
C GLU A 724 21.78 11.06 -1.82
N LYS A 725 21.61 12.17 -1.10
CA LYS A 725 22.23 12.40 0.22
C LYS A 725 21.43 11.84 1.40
N GLY A 726 20.31 11.14 1.14
CA GLY A 726 19.54 10.44 2.17
C GLY A 726 18.63 11.33 3.03
N PHE A 727 18.22 12.50 2.53
CA PHE A 727 17.17 13.31 3.14
C PHE A 727 15.84 12.57 3.00
N SER A 728 15.47 11.83 4.03
CA SER A 728 14.40 10.83 4.03
C SER A 728 13.33 11.10 5.08
N GLU A 729 13.50 12.16 5.87
CA GLU A 729 12.51 12.63 6.83
C GLU A 729 11.79 13.88 6.30
N VAL A 730 10.47 13.99 6.47
CA VAL A 730 9.62 15.10 6.02
C VAL A 730 8.77 15.67 7.17
N PHE A 731 8.53 16.98 7.11
CA PHE A 731 7.55 17.67 7.93
C PHE A 731 6.87 18.74 7.06
N VAL A 732 5.55 18.82 7.16
CA VAL A 732 4.74 19.77 6.39
C VAL A 732 4.01 20.69 7.37
N ASP A 733 4.18 22.00 7.21
CA ASP A 733 3.54 23.04 8.01
C ASP A 733 2.67 23.93 7.12
N GLN A 734 1.37 23.97 7.42
CA GLN A 734 0.47 24.96 6.83
C GLN A 734 0.69 26.30 7.54
N MET A 735 1.44 27.20 6.90
CA MET A 735 1.79 28.50 7.49
C MET A 735 0.63 29.51 7.41
N ASP A 736 -0.13 29.46 6.33
CA ASP A 736 -1.34 30.24 6.02
C ASP A 736 -2.23 29.43 5.06
N TYR A 737 -3.44 29.88 4.73
CA TYR A 737 -4.35 29.19 3.80
C TYR A 737 -3.70 28.86 2.44
N ASN A 738 -2.85 29.75 1.91
CA ASN A 738 -2.17 29.55 0.61
C ASN A 738 -0.66 29.24 0.74
N ILE A 739 -0.12 29.13 1.95
CA ILE A 739 1.33 29.03 2.17
C ILE A 739 1.66 27.74 2.92
N VAL A 740 2.46 26.90 2.27
CA VAL A 740 2.92 25.62 2.81
C VAL A 740 4.43 25.64 2.94
N ALA A 741 4.95 25.23 4.09
CA ALA A 741 6.36 24.98 4.30
C ALA A 741 6.62 23.48 4.42
N VAL A 742 7.56 22.96 3.63
CA VAL A 742 7.99 21.57 3.68
C VAL A 742 9.44 21.53 4.13
N THR A 743 9.69 20.83 5.23
CA THR A 743 11.04 20.53 5.71
C THR A 743 11.40 19.11 5.31
N ARG A 744 12.50 18.94 4.60
CA ARG A 744 13.10 17.64 4.31
C ARG A 744 14.43 17.54 5.05
N SER A 745 14.63 16.51 5.87
CA SER A 745 15.79 16.36 6.77
C SER A 745 16.55 15.07 6.52
N CYS A 746 17.88 15.12 6.68
CA CYS A 746 18.74 13.94 6.64
C CYS A 746 18.92 13.38 8.06
N PRO A 747 18.46 12.16 8.38
CA PRO A 747 18.61 11.59 9.71
C PRO A 747 20.07 11.39 10.12
N ALA A 748 20.98 11.20 9.16
CA ALA A 748 22.40 10.92 9.41
C ALA A 748 23.23 12.18 9.69
N THR A 749 22.89 13.33 9.09
CA THR A 749 23.65 14.60 9.27
C THR A 749 22.87 15.64 10.08
N ARG A 750 21.55 15.50 10.15
CA ARG A 750 20.59 16.50 10.67
C ARG A 750 20.66 17.85 9.98
N GLU A 751 21.19 17.87 8.77
CA GLU A 751 20.92 18.95 7.83
C GLU A 751 19.48 18.86 7.35
N SER A 752 18.86 20.01 7.14
CA SER A 752 17.50 20.14 6.66
C SER A 752 17.41 21.18 5.56
N VAL A 753 16.51 20.95 4.61
CA VAL A 753 16.09 21.96 3.65
C VAL A 753 14.64 22.30 3.93
N ILE A 754 14.36 23.58 4.13
CA ILE A 754 13.01 24.09 4.35
C ILE A 754 12.61 24.88 3.11
N LEU A 755 11.57 24.41 2.41
CA LEU A 755 10.98 25.07 1.26
C LEU A 755 9.64 25.67 1.63
N VAL A 756 9.44 26.95 1.38
CA VAL A 756 8.18 27.66 1.59
C VAL A 756 7.62 28.02 0.22
N ALA A 757 6.40 27.57 -0.06
CA ALA A 757 5.68 27.80 -1.30
C ALA A 757 4.41 28.61 -1.05
N HIS A 758 4.28 29.74 -1.73
CA HIS A 758 3.04 30.51 -1.76
C HIS A 758 2.22 30.09 -2.98
N THR A 759 1.35 29.11 -2.78
CA THR A 759 0.43 28.58 -3.80
C THR A 759 -0.59 29.62 -4.26
N SER A 760 -1.25 29.36 -5.41
CA SER A 760 -2.24 30.24 -6.03
C SER A 760 -3.32 29.42 -6.77
N PHE A 761 -4.09 28.64 -6.01
CA PHE A 761 -5.19 27.81 -6.53
C PHE A 761 -6.31 28.61 -7.22
N SER A 762 -6.36 29.93 -6.98
CA SER A 762 -7.16 30.88 -7.72
C SER A 762 -6.30 32.02 -8.25
N TYR A 763 -6.77 32.75 -9.26
CA TYR A 763 -6.11 33.98 -9.70
C TYR A 763 -6.11 35.02 -8.57
N PRO A 764 -4.94 35.58 -8.19
CA PRO A 764 -4.86 36.63 -7.18
C PRO A 764 -5.42 37.96 -7.73
N ASP A 765 -5.63 38.93 -6.84
CA ASP A 765 -5.92 40.31 -7.27
C ASP A 765 -4.73 40.85 -8.10
N PRO A 766 -4.95 41.56 -9.22
CA PRO A 766 -3.89 42.05 -10.09
C PRO A 766 -2.81 42.90 -9.39
N TYR A 767 -3.15 43.52 -8.25
CA TYR A 767 -2.28 44.37 -7.44
C TYR A 767 -1.88 43.72 -6.10
N SER A 768 -2.04 42.40 -5.97
CA SER A 768 -1.65 41.67 -4.77
C SER A 768 -0.20 41.98 -4.37
N GLY A 769 0.03 42.12 -3.07
CA GLY A 769 1.34 42.44 -2.50
C GLY A 769 1.91 41.29 -1.67
N PRO A 770 2.94 41.57 -0.85
CA PRO A 770 3.43 40.62 0.14
C PRO A 770 2.35 40.18 1.12
N THR A 771 2.29 38.88 1.37
CA THR A 771 1.37 38.30 2.35
C THR A 771 1.99 38.38 3.74
N ASN A 772 1.23 38.87 4.72
CA ASN A 772 1.69 39.00 6.10
C ASN A 772 1.55 37.67 6.85
N VAL A 773 2.44 36.73 6.54
CA VAL A 773 2.51 35.41 7.19
C VAL A 773 3.45 35.44 8.39
N ARG A 774 3.23 34.52 9.35
CA ARG A 774 4.13 34.35 10.49
C ARG A 774 5.58 34.08 10.04
N PRO A 775 6.60 34.55 10.79
CA PRO A 775 8.00 34.30 10.45
C PRO A 775 8.34 32.81 10.35
N LEU A 776 9.33 32.48 9.53
CA LEU A 776 9.88 31.13 9.48
C LEU A 776 10.80 30.91 10.68
N ARG A 777 10.47 29.95 11.55
CA ARG A 777 11.25 29.60 12.74
C ARG A 777 11.76 28.18 12.65
N PHE A 778 13.06 27.98 12.91
CA PHE A 778 13.68 26.66 12.97
C PHE A 778 14.83 26.64 13.98
N GLU A 779 15.11 25.48 14.58
CA GLU A 779 16.29 25.31 15.41
C GLU A 779 17.49 24.93 14.54
N GLY A 780 18.53 25.77 14.56
CA GLY A 780 19.74 25.57 13.76
C GLY A 780 20.29 26.84 13.14
N HIS A 781 21.36 26.69 12.36
CA HIS A 781 22.04 27.74 11.63
C HIS A 781 21.57 27.77 10.16
N LEU A 782 21.26 28.96 9.65
CA LEU A 782 21.04 29.17 8.22
C LEU A 782 22.39 29.12 7.49
N GLU A 783 22.58 28.13 6.64
CA GLU A 783 23.79 27.99 5.81
C GLU A 783 23.68 28.85 4.54
N GLU A 784 22.56 28.72 3.83
CA GLU A 784 22.31 29.44 2.58
C GLU A 784 20.81 29.53 2.26
N ILE A 785 20.47 30.48 1.38
CA ILE A 785 19.21 30.44 0.65
C ILE A 785 19.52 29.77 -0.70
N ILE A 786 19.05 28.53 -0.85
CA ILE A 786 19.29 27.69 -2.02
C ILE A 786 18.62 28.30 -3.26
N LEU A 787 17.37 28.73 -3.09
CA LEU A 787 16.52 29.20 -4.19
C LEU A 787 15.56 30.27 -3.68
N GLU A 788 15.48 31.40 -4.38
CA GLU A 788 14.31 32.30 -4.38
C GLU A 788 13.78 32.39 -5.80
N ALA A 789 12.51 32.05 -6.00
CA ALA A 789 11.89 32.12 -7.31
C ALA A 789 10.48 32.69 -7.21
N GLY A 790 10.05 33.41 -8.25
CA GLY A 790 8.69 33.91 -8.35
C GLY A 790 8.31 34.25 -9.78
N LEU A 791 7.05 34.04 -10.12
CA LEU A 791 6.50 34.35 -11.43
C LEU A 791 5.70 35.66 -11.36
N ALA A 792 5.94 36.56 -12.31
CA ALA A 792 5.17 37.80 -12.44
C ALA A 792 4.81 38.09 -13.89
N HIS A 793 3.65 38.67 -14.12
CA HIS A 793 3.26 39.20 -15.42
C HIS A 793 4.14 40.41 -15.81
N GLN A 794 4.39 40.59 -17.10
CA GLN A 794 5.27 41.65 -17.63
C GLN A 794 4.58 43.03 -17.74
N SER A 795 3.27 43.12 -17.47
CA SER A 795 2.53 44.39 -17.43
C SER A 795 2.80 45.18 -16.14
N SER A 796 2.15 46.34 -15.99
CA SER A 796 2.16 47.12 -14.75
C SER A 796 1.43 46.44 -13.58
N LYS A 797 0.68 45.36 -13.85
CA LYS A 797 -0.05 44.57 -12.88
C LYS A 797 0.57 43.17 -12.80
N PRO A 798 1.32 42.85 -11.73
CA PRO A 798 2.12 41.62 -11.67
C PRO A 798 1.29 40.32 -11.69
N TYR A 799 -0.02 40.40 -11.40
CA TYR A 799 -0.92 39.24 -11.34
C TYR A 799 -2.03 39.24 -12.40
N ASP A 800 -1.80 39.91 -13.54
CA ASP A 800 -2.75 39.87 -14.65
C ASP A 800 -2.96 38.45 -15.20
N ARG A 801 -4.19 38.22 -15.70
CA ARG A 801 -4.58 37.02 -16.43
C ARG A 801 -3.94 37.00 -17.82
N PRO A 802 -3.72 35.83 -18.43
CA PRO A 802 -3.13 35.75 -19.76
C PRO A 802 -4.08 36.34 -20.81
N TYR A 803 -3.58 37.19 -21.70
CA TYR A 803 -4.38 37.79 -22.78
C TYR A 803 -3.63 37.94 -24.11
N LEU A 804 -2.30 37.72 -24.16
CA LEU A 804 -1.50 37.80 -25.39
C LEU A 804 -1.25 36.45 -26.08
N TYR A 805 -1.78 35.36 -25.54
CA TYR A 805 -1.55 34.03 -26.10
C TYR A 805 -2.14 33.86 -27.50
N GLU A 806 -1.28 33.55 -28.48
CA GLU A 806 -1.68 33.10 -29.81
C GLU A 806 -1.18 31.67 -30.03
N LYS A 807 -2.10 30.76 -30.37
CA LYS A 807 -1.80 29.34 -30.60
C LYS A 807 -1.02 29.20 -31.92
N ASP A 808 0.25 28.77 -31.85
CA ASP A 808 1.05 28.51 -33.05
C ASP A 808 0.45 27.34 -33.85
N LYS A 809 0.54 27.41 -35.18
CA LYS A 809 -0.09 26.44 -36.10
C LYS A 809 0.65 25.11 -36.19
N LYS A 810 1.96 25.09 -35.95
CA LYS A 810 2.83 23.92 -36.14
C LYS A 810 3.41 23.42 -34.82
N TYR A 811 3.71 24.31 -33.88
CA TYR A 811 4.38 23.97 -32.64
C TYR A 811 3.51 24.21 -31.42
N ILE A 812 3.72 23.40 -30.39
CA ILE A 812 3.13 23.63 -29.08
C ILE A 812 3.94 24.75 -28.41
N ASN A 813 3.30 25.91 -28.20
CA ASN A 813 3.88 27.10 -27.58
C ASN A 813 3.13 27.47 -26.30
N GLY A 814 3.85 27.99 -25.31
CA GLY A 814 3.31 28.49 -24.05
C GLY A 814 3.25 30.01 -23.96
N LEU A 815 2.93 30.51 -22.77
CA LEU A 815 2.77 31.93 -22.49
C LEU A 815 4.12 32.65 -22.43
N THR A 816 4.22 33.81 -23.09
CA THR A 816 5.44 34.64 -23.13
C THR A 816 5.33 35.93 -22.30
N GLU A 817 4.14 36.26 -21.81
CA GLU A 817 3.83 37.49 -21.06
C GLU A 817 4.16 37.40 -19.56
N TYR A 818 4.70 36.27 -19.12
CA TYR A 818 5.17 36.04 -17.75
C TYR A 818 6.69 35.98 -17.71
N ARG A 819 7.26 36.45 -16.60
CA ARG A 819 8.70 36.44 -16.37
C ARG A 819 9.02 35.78 -15.05
N LEU A 820 9.82 34.72 -15.12
CA LEU A 820 10.44 34.11 -13.95
C LEU A 820 11.54 35.03 -13.41
N LYS A 821 11.50 35.31 -12.11
CA LYS A 821 12.63 35.84 -11.36
C LYS A 821 13.18 34.70 -10.52
N ILE A 822 14.47 34.42 -10.64
CA ILE A 822 15.13 33.34 -9.92
C ILE A 822 16.51 33.80 -9.43
N MET A 823 16.84 33.43 -8.20
CA MET A 823 18.16 33.57 -7.60
C MET A 823 18.52 32.27 -6.90
N GLU A 824 19.74 31.80 -7.06
CA GLU A 824 20.23 30.55 -6.49
C GLU A 824 21.48 30.79 -5.64
N HIS A 825 21.63 30.01 -4.57
CA HIS A 825 22.80 30.01 -3.68
C HIS A 825 23.22 31.40 -3.20
N ILE A 826 22.28 32.13 -2.57
CA ILE A 826 22.50 33.49 -2.08
C ILE A 826 22.58 33.56 -0.55
N PRO A 827 23.36 34.51 0.01
CA PRO A 827 23.31 34.82 1.43
C PRO A 827 22.05 35.64 1.76
N LEU A 828 21.64 35.62 3.04
CA LEU A 828 20.49 36.39 3.55
C LEU A 828 20.55 37.89 3.21
N SER A 829 21.75 38.48 3.15
CA SER A 829 21.94 39.90 2.80
C SER A 829 21.48 40.24 1.38
N LYS A 830 21.40 39.26 0.48
CA LYS A 830 20.90 39.41 -0.89
C LYS A 830 19.46 38.93 -1.07
N SER A 831 18.83 38.42 -0.01
CA SER A 831 17.45 37.93 -0.06
C SER A 831 16.49 39.05 -0.45
N SER A 832 15.58 38.72 -1.37
CA SER A 832 14.46 39.58 -1.72
C SER A 832 13.20 39.19 -0.94
N ILE A 833 13.06 37.92 -0.59
CA ILE A 833 11.88 37.37 0.10
C ILE A 833 11.94 37.58 1.61
N PHE A 834 13.12 37.45 2.24
CA PHE A 834 13.32 37.66 3.67
C PHE A 834 13.86 39.05 4.01
N SER A 835 13.64 39.46 5.25
CA SER A 835 14.35 40.58 5.85
C SER A 835 15.82 40.23 6.07
N GLN A 836 16.71 41.21 5.87
CA GLN A 836 18.16 40.99 6.01
C GLN A 836 18.61 40.77 7.46
N ASN A 837 17.74 41.09 8.43
CA ASN A 837 18.01 40.89 9.85
C ASN A 837 17.45 39.53 10.28
N MET A 838 18.32 38.67 10.80
CA MET A 838 17.95 37.39 11.40
C MET A 838 17.83 37.55 12.91
N VAL A 839 16.73 37.07 13.49
CA VAL A 839 16.53 37.06 14.94
C VAL A 839 17.00 35.71 15.50
N LYS A 840 17.79 35.73 16.58
CA LYS A 840 18.22 34.54 17.30
C LYS A 840 17.61 34.53 18.70
N ASP A 841 16.88 33.48 19.03
CA ASP A 841 16.26 33.24 20.32
C ASP A 841 16.72 31.88 20.86
N GLY A 842 17.78 31.88 21.69
CA GLY A 842 18.46 30.65 22.08
C GLY A 842 18.99 29.88 20.87
N ASN A 843 18.55 28.62 20.72
CA ASN A 843 18.89 27.77 19.57
C ASN A 843 17.96 28.00 18.36
N VAL A 844 16.90 28.79 18.49
CA VAL A 844 15.94 29.07 17.42
C VAL A 844 16.43 30.25 16.58
N THR A 845 16.47 30.02 15.28
CA THR A 845 16.67 31.05 14.26
C THR A 845 15.31 31.43 13.67
N GLN A 846 15.07 32.73 13.52
CA GLN A 846 13.87 33.28 12.91
C GLN A 846 14.22 34.16 11.71
N LEU A 847 13.51 33.91 10.60
CA LEU A 847 13.56 34.70 9.37
C LEU A 847 12.19 35.34 9.11
N ASP A 848 12.15 36.67 9.08
CA ASP A 848 10.92 37.42 8.82
C ASP A 848 10.72 37.60 7.31
N PHE A 849 9.53 37.27 6.80
CA PHE A 849 9.19 37.49 5.40
C PHE A 849 9.00 38.98 5.12
N LYS A 850 9.61 39.46 4.04
CA LYS A 850 9.51 40.84 3.53
C LYS A 850 8.70 40.92 2.24
N ASN A 851 8.90 39.99 1.31
CA ASN A 851 8.29 40.03 -0.03
C ASN A 851 7.87 38.63 -0.49
N LEU A 852 7.21 37.85 0.38
CA LEU A 852 6.60 36.59 -0.01
C LEU A 852 5.23 36.87 -0.64
N THR A 853 5.13 36.71 -1.96
CA THR A 853 3.93 37.03 -2.73
C THR A 853 3.36 35.79 -3.43
N PRO A 854 2.12 35.80 -3.96
CA PRO A 854 1.55 34.68 -4.69
C PRO A 854 2.46 34.17 -5.81
N GLY A 855 2.58 32.84 -5.94
CA GLY A 855 3.44 32.19 -6.93
C GLY A 855 4.94 32.26 -6.65
N SER A 856 5.32 32.59 -5.40
CA SER A 856 6.73 32.60 -4.95
C SER A 856 7.11 31.33 -4.21
N VAL A 857 8.39 30.97 -4.32
CA VAL A 857 9.03 29.86 -3.63
C VAL A 857 10.35 30.32 -3.05
N VAL A 858 10.65 29.89 -1.82
CA VAL A 858 11.98 30.04 -1.21
C VAL A 858 12.42 28.75 -0.55
N ALA A 859 13.67 28.33 -0.78
CA ALA A 859 14.27 27.17 -0.14
C ALA A 859 15.53 27.58 0.61
N VAL A 860 15.65 27.16 1.87
CA VAL A 860 16.79 27.46 2.74
C VAL A 860 17.44 26.17 3.23
N ARG A 861 18.77 26.18 3.35
CA ARG A 861 19.53 25.09 3.96
C ARG A 861 19.84 25.42 5.41
N VAL A 862 19.54 24.49 6.28
CA VAL A 862 19.69 24.60 7.73
C VAL A 862 20.56 23.47 8.25
N SER A 863 21.49 23.79 9.13
CA SER A 863 22.33 22.82 9.84
C SER A 863 22.22 22.99 11.36
N LEU A 864 22.73 22.03 12.12
CA LEU A 864 22.87 22.20 13.56
C LEU A 864 23.91 23.30 13.87
N HIS A 865 23.66 24.08 14.93
CA HIS A 865 24.63 25.05 15.44
C HIS A 865 25.95 24.39 15.83
N GLU A 866 27.05 25.14 15.73
CA GLU A 866 28.41 24.62 16.00
C GLU A 866 28.56 24.00 17.39
N HIS A 867 27.92 24.57 18.42
CA HIS A 867 27.96 24.01 19.78
C HIS A 867 27.15 22.71 19.92
N THR A 868 26.12 22.50 19.09
CA THR A 868 25.28 21.30 19.12
C THR A 868 25.90 20.12 18.35
N ARG A 869 26.72 20.39 17.32
CA ARG A 869 27.31 19.35 16.46
C ARG A 869 28.09 18.26 17.23
N PRO A 870 28.94 18.55 18.24
CA PRO A 870 29.62 17.53 19.02
C PRO A 870 28.67 16.63 19.81
N HIS A 871 27.58 17.20 20.34
CA HIS A 871 26.56 16.46 21.08
C HIS A 871 25.80 15.50 20.15
N PHE A 872 25.42 15.97 18.96
CA PHE A 872 24.83 15.12 17.94
C PHE A 872 25.78 13.98 17.52
N ALA A 873 27.05 14.27 17.25
CA ALA A 873 28.03 13.25 16.87
C ALA A 873 28.17 12.17 17.97
N LYS A 874 28.19 12.58 19.26
CA LYS A 874 28.21 11.64 20.39
C LYS A 874 26.96 10.78 20.42
N VAL A 875 25.77 11.36 20.32
CA VAL A 875 24.49 10.61 20.33
C VAL A 875 24.36 9.70 19.10
N GLN A 876 24.78 10.15 17.92
CA GLN A 876 24.79 9.33 16.70
C GLN A 876 25.75 8.14 16.82
N SER A 877 26.93 8.34 17.42
CA SER A 877 27.85 7.22 17.70
C SER A 877 27.26 6.19 18.65
N LEU A 878 26.37 6.60 19.55
CA LEU A 878 25.64 5.71 20.45
C LEU A 878 24.58 4.90 19.70
N VAL A 879 23.90 5.49 18.71
CA VAL A 879 22.99 4.75 17.81
C VAL A 879 23.74 3.56 17.19
N ASP A 880 24.89 3.83 16.58
CA ASP A 880 25.68 2.79 15.91
C ASP A 880 26.24 1.76 16.90
N THR A 881 26.72 2.22 18.06
CA THR A 881 27.22 1.38 19.16
C THR A 881 26.17 0.36 19.61
N PHE A 882 24.93 0.79 19.84
CA PHE A 882 23.86 -0.09 20.31
C PHE A 882 23.26 -0.94 19.19
N HIS A 883 23.14 -0.42 17.96
CA HIS A 883 22.69 -1.20 16.82
C HIS A 883 23.67 -2.32 16.42
N LEU A 884 24.98 -2.06 16.54
CA LEU A 884 26.02 -3.03 16.20
C LEU A 884 26.42 -3.93 17.37
N GLU A 885 25.93 -3.63 18.58
CA GLU A 885 26.30 -4.31 19.84
C GLU A 885 27.84 -4.37 20.04
N LYS A 886 28.54 -3.28 19.70
CA LYS A 886 30.01 -3.23 19.65
C LYS A 886 30.53 -1.86 20.09
N GLY A 887 31.81 -1.81 20.47
CA GLY A 887 32.50 -0.58 20.85
C GLY A 887 32.75 -0.45 22.36
N GLU A 888 33.54 0.55 22.74
CA GLU A 888 33.96 0.74 24.13
C GLU A 888 32.78 1.05 25.06
N ILE A 889 31.85 1.90 24.63
CA ILE A 889 30.69 2.30 25.44
C ILE A 889 29.74 1.11 25.66
N TYR A 890 29.49 0.30 24.62
CA TYR A 890 28.71 -0.94 24.74
C TYR A 890 29.40 -1.93 25.69
N SER A 891 30.73 -2.09 25.57
CA SER A 891 31.51 -2.99 26.43
C SER A 891 31.55 -2.51 27.89
N GLU A 892 31.62 -1.19 28.11
CA GLU A 892 31.53 -0.56 29.42
C GLU A 892 30.16 -0.85 30.06
N LEU A 893 29.08 -0.61 29.33
CA LEU A 893 27.72 -0.96 29.78
C LEU A 893 27.59 -2.45 30.09
N GLN A 894 28.08 -3.31 29.20
CA GLN A 894 28.05 -4.76 29.37
C GLN A 894 28.79 -5.18 30.65
N LYS A 895 29.97 -4.61 30.93
CA LYS A 895 30.71 -4.88 32.17
C LYS A 895 29.96 -4.42 33.42
N ILE A 896 29.39 -3.21 33.38
CA ILE A 896 28.59 -2.66 34.48
C ILE A 896 27.39 -3.58 34.75
N VAL A 897 26.59 -3.85 33.74
CA VAL A 897 25.38 -4.67 33.88
C VAL A 897 25.71 -6.11 34.28
N SER A 898 26.80 -6.70 33.77
CA SER A 898 27.23 -8.05 34.14
C SER A 898 27.74 -8.16 35.58
N SER A 899 28.05 -7.03 36.24
CA SER A 899 28.40 -7.02 37.67
C SER A 899 27.19 -6.93 38.60
N LEU A 900 26.00 -6.67 38.06
CA LEU A 900 24.75 -6.58 38.82
C LEU A 900 24.21 -7.97 39.14
N ASN A 901 23.67 -8.14 40.35
CA ASN A 901 22.93 -9.34 40.72
C ASN A 901 21.44 -9.23 40.30
N LEU A 902 20.66 -10.29 40.53
CA LEU A 902 19.24 -10.31 40.14
C LEU A 902 18.38 -9.25 40.86
N ILE A 903 18.73 -8.85 42.09
CA ILE A 903 18.03 -7.79 42.83
C ILE A 903 18.35 -6.42 42.25
N ASP A 904 19.61 -6.17 41.91
CA ASP A 904 20.04 -4.95 41.22
C ASP A 904 19.37 -4.85 39.83
N LEU A 905 19.20 -5.98 39.13
CA LEU A 905 18.55 -6.06 37.83
C LEU A 905 17.02 -5.89 37.92
N ASN A 906 16.36 -6.48 38.94
CA ASN A 906 14.97 -6.16 39.27
C ASN A 906 14.80 -4.66 39.44
N ARG A 907 15.71 -4.04 40.20
CA ARG A 907 15.67 -2.61 40.46
C ARG A 907 15.90 -1.80 39.19
N ALA A 908 16.88 -2.14 38.37
CA ALA A 908 17.14 -1.42 37.12
C ALA A 908 15.94 -1.47 36.15
N LEU A 909 15.27 -2.62 36.05
CA LEU A 909 14.26 -2.87 35.02
C LEU A 909 12.82 -2.65 35.49
N TYR A 910 12.42 -3.16 36.66
CA TYR A 910 11.02 -3.37 37.04
C TYR A 910 10.57 -2.42 38.17
N ARG A 911 10.37 -2.93 39.39
CA ARG A 911 9.74 -2.26 40.56
C ARG A 911 8.41 -1.58 40.27
N CYS A 912 7.31 -2.10 40.81
CA CYS A 912 6.03 -1.39 40.76
C CYS A 912 6.03 -0.14 41.67
N ASP A 913 4.99 0.69 41.58
CA ASP A 913 4.88 1.95 42.34
C ASP A 913 4.91 1.72 43.86
N GLU A 914 4.20 0.69 44.33
CA GLU A 914 4.10 0.30 45.74
C GLU A 914 5.45 -0.19 46.27
N GLU A 915 6.11 -1.07 45.51
CA GLU A 915 7.44 -1.57 45.81
C GLU A 915 8.47 -0.44 45.89
N GLU A 916 8.45 0.52 44.97
CA GLU A 916 9.38 1.66 44.99
C GLU A 916 9.14 2.58 46.21
N LYS A 917 7.87 2.79 46.59
CA LYS A 917 7.49 3.59 47.77
C LYS A 917 7.84 2.91 49.10
N ASP A 918 7.72 1.59 49.18
CA ASP A 918 7.99 0.80 50.40
C ASP A 918 9.41 1.04 50.94
N MET A 919 10.33 1.42 50.06
CA MET A 919 11.71 1.72 50.40
C MET A 919 11.89 3.05 51.15
N GLY A 920 10.81 3.82 51.35
CA GLY A 920 10.79 5.01 52.20
C GLY A 920 11.57 6.20 51.67
N CYS A 921 11.98 6.19 50.39
CA CYS A 921 12.81 7.23 49.77
C CYS A 921 11.99 8.34 49.08
N GLY A 922 10.68 8.41 49.30
CA GLY A 922 9.80 9.41 48.68
C GLY A 922 9.72 9.35 47.15
N SER A 923 9.97 8.18 46.56
CA SER A 923 9.89 7.93 45.11
C SER A 923 8.71 7.01 44.79
N GLY A 924 8.24 7.07 43.54
CA GLY A 924 7.20 6.20 43.00
C GLY A 924 7.35 6.10 41.48
N SER A 925 6.36 5.53 40.80
CA SER A 925 6.33 5.43 39.34
C SER A 925 6.28 6.82 38.68
N TYR A 926 6.98 6.97 37.56
CA TYR A 926 6.92 8.19 36.75
C TYR A 926 5.50 8.40 36.20
N ASP A 927 4.98 9.62 36.32
CA ASP A 927 3.66 10.01 35.82
C ASP A 927 3.82 10.88 34.57
N ILE A 928 3.36 10.38 33.42
CA ILE A 928 3.43 11.10 32.15
C ILE A 928 2.20 12.00 32.04
N PRO A 929 2.36 13.34 31.98
CA PRO A 929 1.23 14.26 31.87
C PRO A 929 0.35 13.94 30.67
N GLY A 930 -0.95 13.74 30.90
CA GLY A 930 -1.92 13.40 29.84
C GLY A 930 -1.96 11.93 29.43
N PHE A 931 -1.19 11.05 30.07
CA PHE A 931 -1.23 9.60 29.84
C PHE A 931 -1.44 8.82 31.14
N GLY A 932 -0.60 9.05 32.16
CA GLY A 932 -0.69 8.41 33.47
C GLY A 932 0.62 7.79 33.94
N ARG A 933 0.53 7.02 35.04
CA ARG A 933 1.66 6.39 35.70
C ARG A 933 2.17 5.16 34.95
N MET A 934 3.49 5.01 34.93
CA MET A 934 4.15 3.81 34.39
C MET A 934 3.92 2.60 35.29
N VAL A 935 3.72 1.42 34.68
CA VAL A 935 3.56 0.13 35.39
C VAL A 935 4.80 -0.22 36.22
N TYR A 936 5.98 0.08 35.66
CA TYR A 936 7.28 -0.14 36.30
C TYR A 936 8.04 1.19 36.42
N CYS A 937 8.71 1.37 37.55
CA CYS A 937 9.58 2.51 37.84
C CYS A 937 10.93 2.41 37.10
N GLY A 938 11.39 1.20 36.82
CA GLY A 938 12.60 0.94 36.05
C GLY A 938 12.41 1.12 34.53
N THR A 939 13.48 0.85 33.77
CA THR A 939 13.49 1.10 32.32
C THR A 939 12.49 0.22 31.55
N GLN A 940 12.01 -0.90 32.12
CA GLN A 940 10.98 -1.73 31.50
C GLN A 940 9.67 -0.97 31.29
N GLY A 941 9.30 -0.06 32.20
CA GLY A 941 8.08 0.72 32.04
C GLY A 941 8.09 1.49 30.73
N PHE A 942 9.16 2.26 30.52
CA PHE A 942 9.37 3.04 29.30
C PHE A 942 9.56 2.15 28.07
N ALA A 943 10.30 1.05 28.19
CA ALA A 943 10.48 0.08 27.11
C ALA A 943 9.15 -0.49 26.59
N SER A 944 8.23 -0.80 27.50
CA SER A 944 6.91 -1.35 27.16
C SER A 944 6.10 -0.32 26.37
N LEU A 945 6.10 0.94 26.79
CA LEU A 945 5.45 2.03 26.08
C LEU A 945 6.10 2.27 24.70
N LEU A 946 7.44 2.35 24.65
CA LEU A 946 8.21 2.52 23.42
C LEU A 946 8.01 1.37 22.43
N SER A 947 7.75 0.14 22.91
CA SER A 947 7.42 -1.01 22.05
C SER A 947 6.09 -0.86 21.33
N GLN A 948 5.21 0.04 21.78
CA GLN A 948 3.93 0.33 21.13
C GLN A 948 4.03 1.57 20.25
N ILE A 949 4.63 2.66 20.75
CA ILE A 949 4.65 3.94 20.02
C ILE A 949 5.73 4.01 18.94
N ALA A 950 6.92 3.45 19.17
CA ALA A 950 8.02 3.55 18.21
C ALA A 950 7.76 2.79 16.91
N PRO A 951 7.15 1.57 16.95
CA PRO A 951 6.80 0.86 15.73
C PRO A 951 5.87 1.61 14.79
N ASN A 952 4.94 2.40 15.34
CA ASN A 952 3.94 3.15 14.61
C ASN A 952 4.37 4.61 14.34
N ASN A 953 5.59 4.95 14.75
CA ASN A 953 6.12 6.30 14.72
C ASN A 953 5.19 7.37 15.33
N ASP A 954 4.53 7.02 16.45
CA ASP A 954 3.60 7.90 17.15
C ASP A 954 4.35 8.99 17.94
N LEU A 955 4.85 9.96 17.18
CA LEU A 955 5.50 11.16 17.71
C LEU A 955 4.49 12.14 18.35
N GLY A 956 3.18 11.89 18.23
CA GLY A 956 2.11 12.66 18.87
C GLY A 956 1.76 12.19 20.28
N HIS A 957 2.29 11.04 20.71
CA HIS A 957 2.03 10.50 22.04
C HIS A 957 2.42 11.48 23.17
N PRO A 958 1.66 11.59 24.28
CA PRO A 958 1.98 12.49 25.41
C PRO A 958 3.39 12.30 26.00
N PHE A 959 3.93 11.09 25.90
CA PHE A 959 5.31 10.80 26.28
C PHE A 959 6.33 11.55 25.42
N CYS A 960 6.15 11.56 24.10
CA CYS A 960 7.00 12.30 23.17
C CYS A 960 6.96 13.81 23.48
N ASP A 961 5.78 14.34 23.78
CA ASP A 961 5.63 15.74 24.21
C ASP A 961 6.31 16.03 25.54
N ASN A 962 6.21 15.12 26.52
CA ASN A 962 6.93 15.24 27.77
C ASN A 962 8.45 15.30 27.54
N LEU A 963 8.98 14.45 26.66
CA LEU A 963 10.39 14.44 26.27
C LEU A 963 10.80 15.70 25.51
N ARG A 964 9.93 16.30 24.69
CA ARG A 964 10.22 17.59 24.06
C ARG A 964 10.26 18.73 25.07
N ARG A 965 9.40 18.70 26.09
CA ARG A 965 9.26 19.79 27.07
C ARG A 965 10.35 19.81 28.14
N GLY A 966 10.99 18.68 28.44
CA GLY A 966 12.05 18.64 29.45
C GLY A 966 12.70 17.28 29.62
N ASP A 967 13.72 17.25 30.49
CA ASP A 967 14.62 16.11 30.67
C ASP A 967 14.26 15.22 31.87
N TRP A 968 13.06 15.40 32.41
CA TRP A 968 12.61 14.83 33.68
C TRP A 968 12.67 13.29 33.72
N MET A 969 12.40 12.61 32.61
CA MET A 969 12.53 11.14 32.56
C MET A 969 13.98 10.70 32.75
N MET A 970 14.93 11.39 32.10
CA MET A 970 16.35 11.07 32.20
C MET A 970 16.87 11.31 33.61
N ASP A 971 16.46 12.42 34.23
CA ASP A 971 16.76 12.74 35.62
C ASP A 971 16.12 11.74 36.59
N TYR A 972 14.87 11.33 36.35
CA TYR A 972 14.16 10.35 37.16
C TYR A 972 14.88 8.99 37.19
N ILE A 973 15.28 8.46 36.04
CA ILE A 973 16.02 7.18 35.97
C ILE A 973 17.37 7.29 36.68
N ARG A 974 18.13 8.37 36.43
CA ARG A 974 19.42 8.61 37.11
C ARG A 974 19.23 8.63 38.63
N ASP A 975 18.37 9.51 39.12
CA ASP A 975 18.21 9.75 40.56
C ASP A 975 17.67 8.52 41.29
N ARG A 976 16.89 7.69 40.59
CA ARG A 976 16.41 6.41 41.11
C ARG A 976 17.54 5.39 41.24
N LEU A 977 18.37 5.23 40.21
CA LEU A 977 19.50 4.30 40.23
C LEU A 977 20.62 4.73 41.19
N ALA A 978 20.84 6.04 41.37
CA ALA A 978 21.89 6.59 42.25
C ALA A 978 21.68 6.27 43.74
N ARG A 979 20.43 6.01 44.16
CA ARG A 979 20.09 5.76 45.57
C ARG A 979 20.62 4.44 46.11
N TRP A 980 21.05 3.52 45.23
CA TRP A 980 21.41 2.16 45.60
C TRP A 980 22.82 1.83 45.17
N LYS A 981 23.59 1.28 46.11
CA LYS A 981 25.01 0.99 45.91
C LYS A 981 25.26 0.03 44.74
N GLY A 982 24.38 -0.96 44.54
CA GLY A 982 24.50 -1.91 43.42
C GLY A 982 24.28 -1.28 42.05
N THR A 983 23.40 -0.27 41.94
CA THR A 983 23.08 0.40 40.66
C THR A 983 23.76 1.76 40.47
N GLU A 984 24.60 2.21 41.41
CA GLU A 984 25.27 3.51 41.37
C GLU A 984 26.18 3.66 40.13
N SER A 985 26.89 2.61 39.74
CA SER A 985 27.73 2.58 38.54
C SER A 985 26.90 2.76 37.26
N LEU A 986 25.74 2.10 37.19
CA LEU A 986 24.79 2.23 36.09
C LEU A 986 24.19 3.64 36.05
N SER A 987 23.89 4.25 37.20
CA SER A 987 23.44 5.64 37.28
C SER A 987 24.46 6.62 36.72
N LYS A 988 25.74 6.50 37.11
CA LYS A 988 26.82 7.37 36.62
C LYS A 988 27.02 7.22 35.12
N TRP A 989 26.92 5.98 34.63
CA TRP A 989 26.98 5.69 33.21
C TRP A 989 25.79 6.30 32.46
N TRP A 990 24.56 6.20 32.99
CA TRP A 990 23.36 6.79 32.39
C TRP A 990 23.47 8.30 32.25
N ASP A 991 23.87 9.00 33.30
CA ASP A 991 24.00 10.46 33.31
C ASP A 991 25.06 10.93 32.29
N LYS A 992 26.25 10.32 32.29
CA LYS A 992 27.36 10.60 31.35
C LYS A 992 26.94 10.45 29.88
N ASN A 993 26.08 9.47 29.59
CA ASN A 993 25.72 9.10 28.23
C ASN A 993 24.42 9.77 27.75
N THR A 994 23.58 10.28 28.65
CA THR A 994 22.38 11.06 28.32
C THR A 994 22.59 12.57 28.34
N GLU A 995 23.68 13.07 28.94
CA GLU A 995 24.03 14.50 29.02
C GLU A 995 23.92 15.23 27.67
N SER A 996 24.41 14.62 26.57
CA SER A 996 24.39 15.25 25.26
C SER A 996 23.00 15.35 24.62
N LEU A 997 21.99 14.61 25.11
CA LEU A 997 20.61 14.78 24.66
C LEU A 997 20.00 16.09 25.15
N ARG A 998 20.49 16.64 26.27
CA ARG A 998 20.00 17.91 26.83
C ARG A 998 20.28 19.09 25.90
N GLU A 999 21.38 19.00 25.16
CA GLU A 999 21.86 20.02 24.21
C GLU A 999 21.32 19.82 22.78
N MET A 1000 20.58 18.73 22.53
CA MET A 1000 19.99 18.44 21.22
C MET A 1000 18.71 19.25 20.99
N PRO A 1001 18.35 19.52 19.71
CA PRO A 1001 17.06 20.10 19.39
C PRO A 1001 15.91 19.29 19.99
N ARG A 1002 14.96 19.95 20.67
CA ARG A 1002 13.97 19.25 21.50
C ARG A 1002 13.09 18.31 20.70
N TYR A 1003 12.76 18.66 19.46
CA TYR A 1003 11.95 17.83 18.57
C TYR A 1003 12.62 16.49 18.21
N LEU A 1004 13.95 16.38 18.32
CA LEU A 1004 14.71 15.15 18.04
C LEU A 1004 14.80 14.22 19.25
N VAL A 1005 14.73 14.74 20.48
CA VAL A 1005 14.94 13.98 21.72
C VAL A 1005 14.11 12.68 21.79
N PRO A 1006 12.81 12.65 21.43
CA PRO A 1006 12.02 11.41 21.45
C PRO A 1006 12.65 10.25 20.67
N SER A 1007 13.20 10.52 19.48
CA SER A 1007 13.80 9.50 18.62
C SER A 1007 14.96 8.79 19.30
N TYR A 1008 15.87 9.56 19.91
CA TYR A 1008 17.10 9.05 20.53
C TYR A 1008 16.88 8.43 21.90
N VAL A 1009 15.78 8.75 22.58
CA VAL A 1009 15.44 8.10 23.86
C VAL A 1009 15.26 6.58 23.69
N THR A 1010 14.84 6.12 22.51
CA THR A 1010 14.72 4.68 22.22
C THR A 1010 16.03 3.90 22.28
N LEU A 1011 17.18 4.56 22.18
CA LEU A 1011 18.49 3.93 22.33
C LEU A 1011 18.74 3.44 23.76
N TRP A 1012 18.11 4.09 24.73
CA TRP A 1012 18.31 3.84 26.15
C TRP A 1012 17.25 2.91 26.75
N ASP A 1013 16.41 2.34 25.90
CA ASP A 1013 15.65 1.14 26.23
C ASP A 1013 16.64 -0.02 26.47
N LEU A 1014 17.09 -0.17 27.72
CA LEU A 1014 18.08 -1.17 28.12
C LEU A 1014 17.65 -2.60 27.74
N ARG A 1015 16.34 -2.87 27.57
CA ARG A 1015 15.84 -4.17 27.10
C ARG A 1015 16.09 -4.37 25.60
N ARG A 1016 16.01 -3.32 24.78
CA ARG A 1016 16.38 -3.40 23.35
C ARG A 1016 17.86 -3.69 23.12
N VAL A 1017 18.72 -3.20 24.02
CA VAL A 1017 20.15 -3.53 23.98
C VAL A 1017 20.42 -5.00 24.34
N CYS A 1018 19.39 -5.74 24.78
CA CYS A 1018 19.44 -7.16 25.19
C CYS A 1018 20.45 -7.48 26.30
N ILE A 1019 21.25 -6.52 26.78
CA ILE A 1019 22.30 -6.76 27.78
C ILE A 1019 21.70 -7.22 29.11
N PRO A 1020 20.72 -6.53 29.73
CA PRO A 1020 20.16 -6.98 31.00
C PRO A 1020 19.49 -8.34 30.87
N VAL A 1021 18.74 -8.59 29.79
CA VAL A 1021 18.11 -9.89 29.53
C VAL A 1021 19.16 -10.98 29.39
N ARG A 1022 20.21 -10.77 28.58
CA ARG A 1022 21.33 -11.71 28.43
C ARG A 1022 22.06 -11.93 29.75
N THR A 1023 22.28 -10.88 30.54
CA THR A 1023 22.92 -10.99 31.85
C THR A 1023 22.06 -11.82 32.79
N ILE A 1024 20.75 -11.56 32.87
CA ILE A 1024 19.83 -12.37 33.66
C ILE A 1024 19.89 -13.84 33.19
N SER A 1025 19.76 -14.08 31.88
CA SER A 1025 19.86 -15.44 31.32
C SER A 1025 21.21 -16.12 31.61
N ASN A 1026 22.32 -15.37 31.63
CA ASN A 1026 23.65 -15.89 31.96
C ASN A 1026 23.84 -16.22 33.45
N LEU A 1027 23.11 -15.53 34.32
CA LEU A 1027 23.04 -15.83 35.76
C LEU A 1027 22.09 -17.00 36.06
N MET A 1028 21.30 -17.43 35.08
CA MET A 1028 20.36 -18.54 35.17
C MET A 1028 20.95 -19.84 34.61
N SER A 1029 20.19 -20.93 34.72
CA SER A 1029 20.60 -22.27 34.29
C SER A 1029 20.86 -22.36 32.78
N ASP A 1030 21.55 -23.42 32.36
CA ASP A 1030 21.86 -23.67 30.96
C ASP A 1030 20.60 -23.79 30.08
N PHE A 1031 19.48 -24.23 30.66
CA PHE A 1031 18.17 -24.29 30.02
C PHE A 1031 17.67 -22.90 29.61
N VAL A 1032 17.76 -21.91 30.51
CA VAL A 1032 17.37 -20.53 30.20
C VAL A 1032 18.41 -19.86 29.32
N ARG A 1033 19.70 -20.02 29.67
CA ARG A 1033 20.83 -19.40 28.96
C ARG A 1033 20.90 -19.79 27.48
N LYS A 1034 20.66 -21.07 27.18
CA LYS A 1034 20.66 -21.61 25.81
C LYS A 1034 19.23 -21.77 25.24
N GLY A 1035 18.21 -21.41 26.00
CA GLY A 1035 16.81 -21.48 25.59
C GLY A 1035 16.42 -20.35 24.63
N SER A 1036 15.24 -20.50 24.02
CA SER A 1036 14.69 -19.54 23.05
C SER A 1036 14.39 -18.18 23.67
N SER A 1037 14.20 -17.16 22.83
CA SER A 1037 13.75 -15.82 23.26
C SER A 1037 12.47 -15.87 24.12
N PHE A 1038 11.57 -16.82 23.86
CA PHE A 1038 10.36 -17.06 24.67
C PHE A 1038 10.67 -17.60 26.07
N VAL A 1039 11.53 -18.62 26.18
CA VAL A 1039 11.97 -19.18 27.48
C VAL A 1039 12.65 -18.09 28.32
N GLN A 1040 13.53 -17.30 27.69
CA GLN A 1040 14.19 -16.19 28.37
C GLN A 1040 13.16 -15.12 28.82
N ALA A 1041 12.16 -14.81 27.99
CA ALA A 1041 11.10 -13.86 28.36
C ALA A 1041 10.27 -14.34 29.56
N LEU A 1042 9.93 -15.62 29.64
CA LEU A 1042 9.27 -16.22 30.81
C LEU A 1042 10.16 -16.15 32.05
N ALA A 1043 11.45 -16.48 31.91
CA ALA A 1043 12.40 -16.43 33.00
C ALA A 1043 12.56 -15.01 33.59
N MET A 1044 12.39 -13.96 32.78
CA MET A 1044 12.36 -12.58 33.29
C MET A 1044 11.20 -12.31 34.26
N GLY A 1045 10.14 -13.12 34.25
CA GLY A 1045 9.06 -13.08 35.24
C GLY A 1045 9.55 -13.38 36.66
N SER A 1046 10.49 -14.32 36.82
CA SER A 1046 11.08 -14.62 38.12
C SER A 1046 11.79 -13.38 38.72
N VAL A 1047 12.50 -12.62 37.89
CA VAL A 1047 13.20 -11.40 38.31
C VAL A 1047 12.21 -10.29 38.65
N GLN A 1048 11.03 -10.24 38.01
CA GLN A 1048 9.98 -9.27 38.36
C GLN A 1048 9.47 -9.49 39.78
N CYS A 1049 9.26 -10.74 40.16
CA CYS A 1049 8.64 -11.10 41.43
C CYS A 1049 9.60 -11.13 42.62
N VAL A 1050 10.91 -11.18 42.40
CA VAL A 1050 11.91 -11.25 43.48
C VAL A 1050 12.55 -9.88 43.71
N ALA A 1051 12.32 -9.31 44.90
CA ALA A 1051 12.90 -8.05 45.29
C ALA A 1051 13.00 -7.87 46.82
N GLU A 1052 13.76 -6.88 47.27
CA GLU A 1052 13.80 -6.48 48.68
C GLU A 1052 12.61 -5.56 49.01
N CYS A 1053 11.79 -5.97 49.99
CA CYS A 1053 10.63 -5.20 50.45
C CYS A 1053 10.70 -5.02 51.99
N PRO A 1054 11.09 -3.82 52.49
CA PRO A 1054 11.18 -3.56 53.93
C PRO A 1054 9.94 -3.98 54.74
N SER A 1055 8.73 -3.74 54.21
CA SER A 1055 7.49 -4.04 54.93
C SER A 1055 7.13 -5.54 54.97
N ALA A 1056 7.79 -6.36 54.15
CA ALA A 1056 7.48 -7.78 53.97
C ALA A 1056 8.71 -8.69 54.07
N ASN A 1057 9.72 -8.30 54.87
CA ASN A 1057 10.97 -9.05 55.02
C ASN A 1057 10.77 -10.43 55.69
N LEU A 1058 11.71 -11.36 55.45
CA LEU A 1058 11.71 -12.67 56.12
C LEU A 1058 11.84 -12.51 57.65
N PRO A 1059 11.20 -13.39 58.45
CA PRO A 1059 11.28 -13.33 59.90
C PRO A 1059 12.72 -13.52 60.40
N ALA A 1060 13.05 -12.88 61.51
CA ALA A 1060 14.37 -13.00 62.12
C ALA A 1060 14.67 -14.47 62.48
N LEU A 1061 15.79 -14.99 61.97
CA LEU A 1061 16.27 -16.33 62.32
C LEU A 1061 16.58 -16.44 63.82
N SER A 1062 16.51 -17.67 64.33
CA SER A 1062 16.87 -17.97 65.72
C SER A 1062 18.23 -17.38 66.11
N PRO A 1063 18.36 -16.78 67.31
CA PRO A 1063 19.65 -16.25 67.80
C PRO A 1063 20.79 -17.28 67.82
N ALA A 1064 20.46 -18.58 67.83
CA ALA A 1064 21.41 -19.70 67.85
C ALA A 1064 21.98 -20.07 66.47
N THR A 1065 21.53 -19.43 65.38
CA THR A 1065 21.99 -19.74 64.02
C THR A 1065 23.47 -19.38 63.86
N LYS A 1066 24.29 -20.37 63.46
CA LYS A 1066 25.73 -20.18 63.21
C LYS A 1066 25.97 -19.27 62.00
N ALA A 1067 27.07 -18.54 62.01
CA ALA A 1067 27.46 -17.71 60.86
C ALA A 1067 27.73 -18.58 59.62
N PRO A 1068 27.46 -18.07 58.40
CA PRO A 1068 26.98 -16.72 58.10
C PRO A 1068 25.47 -16.54 58.34
N LYS A 1069 25.09 -15.40 58.92
CA LYS A 1069 23.69 -14.99 59.08
C LYS A 1069 23.19 -14.36 57.77
N PRO A 1070 21.90 -14.51 57.42
CA PRO A 1070 21.33 -13.82 56.27
C PRO A 1070 21.43 -12.30 56.44
N PRO A 1071 21.39 -11.55 55.33
CA PRO A 1071 21.37 -10.09 55.38
C PRO A 1071 20.18 -9.58 56.20
N SER A 1072 20.32 -8.38 56.78
CA SER A 1072 19.25 -7.74 57.56
C SER A 1072 17.97 -7.52 56.76
N GLN A 1073 18.11 -7.44 55.44
CA GLN A 1073 17.03 -7.35 54.49
C GLN A 1073 17.23 -8.44 53.46
N CYS A 1074 16.26 -9.36 53.39
CA CYS A 1074 16.29 -10.46 52.44
C CYS A 1074 15.53 -10.04 51.18
N ALA A 1075 15.94 -10.59 50.05
CA ALA A 1075 15.03 -10.68 48.91
C ALA A 1075 13.81 -11.48 49.35
N THR A 1076 12.64 -11.14 48.80
CA THR A 1076 11.36 -11.80 49.00
C THR A 1076 10.66 -11.90 47.67
N MET A 1077 9.88 -12.95 47.48
CA MET A 1077 9.18 -13.21 46.24
C MET A 1077 7.70 -12.88 46.41
N SER A 1078 7.18 -12.00 45.56
CA SER A 1078 5.76 -11.67 45.50
C SER A 1078 4.97 -12.74 44.75
N ALA A 1079 3.72 -12.97 45.17
CA ALA A 1079 2.78 -13.82 44.44
C ALA A 1079 2.32 -13.19 43.11
N GLY A 1080 2.47 -11.86 42.98
CA GLY A 1080 2.14 -11.09 41.79
C GLY A 1080 2.33 -9.60 42.05
N LEU A 1081 2.49 -8.81 40.99
CA LEU A 1081 2.63 -7.36 41.06
C LEU A 1081 1.26 -6.71 40.83
N LEU A 1082 0.55 -6.40 41.92
CA LEU A 1082 -0.76 -5.76 41.88
C LEU A 1082 -0.65 -4.28 41.47
N SER A 1083 -0.71 -3.98 40.17
CA SER A 1083 -1.15 -2.66 39.72
C SER A 1083 -2.66 -2.68 39.57
N HIS A 1084 -3.39 -1.82 40.29
CA HIS A 1084 -4.86 -1.73 40.29
C HIS A 1084 -5.52 -2.02 38.92
N VAL A 1085 -5.99 -3.25 38.71
CA VAL A 1085 -7.01 -3.55 37.70
C VAL A 1085 -8.33 -3.07 38.29
N ARG A 1086 -8.78 -1.89 37.87
CA ARG A 1086 -10.18 -1.49 38.07
C ARG A 1086 -11.02 -2.35 37.14
N ILE A 1087 -11.57 -3.45 37.65
CA ILE A 1087 -12.68 -4.13 36.98
C ILE A 1087 -13.90 -3.23 37.22
N ASP A 1088 -14.19 -2.34 36.27
CA ASP A 1088 -15.50 -1.69 36.20
C ASP A 1088 -16.52 -2.77 35.87
N SER A 1089 -17.17 -3.32 36.89
CA SER A 1089 -18.34 -4.18 36.74
C SER A 1089 -19.51 -3.32 36.24
N GLY A 1090 -19.55 -3.07 34.94
CA GLY A 1090 -20.56 -2.18 34.38
C GLY A 1090 -20.48 -2.01 32.88
N THR A 1091 -20.59 -3.09 32.09
CA THR A 1091 -21.38 -3.12 30.84
C THR A 1091 -21.32 -4.51 30.21
N SER A 1092 -22.52 -5.04 29.96
CA SER A 1092 -22.80 -6.29 29.28
C SER A 1092 -22.51 -6.22 27.77
N ILE A 1093 -21.63 -7.07 27.26
CA ILE A 1093 -21.58 -7.48 25.84
C ILE A 1093 -21.33 -9.01 25.81
N PRO A 1094 -22.15 -9.82 25.12
CA PRO A 1094 -21.99 -11.28 25.09
C PRO A 1094 -21.04 -11.69 23.96
N PHE A 1095 -20.00 -12.48 24.27
CA PHE A 1095 -19.23 -13.22 23.26
C PHE A 1095 -19.74 -14.67 23.14
N PRO A 1096 -19.73 -15.25 21.93
CA PRO A 1096 -20.36 -16.53 21.64
C PRO A 1096 -19.54 -17.70 22.19
N ILE A 1097 -20.28 -18.64 22.78
CA ILE A 1097 -19.81 -19.88 23.39
C ILE A 1097 -19.23 -20.79 22.29
N ASN A 1098 -17.93 -21.04 22.33
CA ASN A 1098 -17.33 -22.28 21.82
C ASN A 1098 -16.12 -22.63 22.69
N GLN A 1099 -16.35 -23.63 23.56
CA GLN A 1099 -15.41 -24.42 24.37
C GLN A 1099 -13.98 -23.89 24.50
N SER A 1100 -13.79 -22.91 25.40
CA SER A 1100 -12.51 -22.69 26.06
C SER A 1100 -12.46 -23.58 27.30
N LEU A 1101 -11.39 -24.37 27.47
CA LEU A 1101 -11.01 -24.89 28.78
C LEU A 1101 -10.93 -23.67 29.73
N GLU A 1102 -11.85 -23.59 30.69
CA GLU A 1102 -11.72 -22.68 31.83
C GLU A 1102 -10.55 -23.17 32.68
N VAL A 1103 -9.34 -22.80 32.27
CA VAL A 1103 -8.19 -22.85 33.18
C VAL A 1103 -8.29 -21.59 34.02
N ASN A 1104 -8.74 -21.76 35.25
CA ASN A 1104 -8.83 -20.70 36.25
C ASN A 1104 -7.46 -20.00 36.35
N GLY A 1105 -7.37 -18.73 35.91
CA GLY A 1105 -6.10 -18.04 35.66
C GLY A 1105 -5.20 -17.91 36.88
N GLU A 1106 -5.77 -17.97 38.09
CA GLU A 1106 -5.02 -18.02 39.35
C GLU A 1106 -4.25 -19.34 39.49
N CYS A 1107 -4.86 -20.50 39.21
CA CYS A 1107 -4.17 -21.79 39.32
C CYS A 1107 -3.08 -22.00 38.25
N PHE A 1108 -3.24 -21.44 37.04
CA PHE A 1108 -2.23 -21.54 35.98
C PHE A 1108 -1.01 -20.64 36.24
N LEU A 1109 -1.25 -19.41 36.73
CA LEU A 1109 -0.18 -18.52 37.16
C LEU A 1109 0.50 -19.07 38.42
N ASP A 1110 -0.25 -19.63 39.38
CA ASP A 1110 0.34 -20.26 40.56
C ASP A 1110 1.16 -21.50 40.20
N HIS A 1111 0.74 -22.30 39.22
CA HIS A 1111 1.49 -23.47 38.76
C HIS A 1111 2.74 -23.11 37.93
N ILE A 1112 2.64 -22.13 37.02
CA ILE A 1112 3.79 -21.59 36.28
C ILE A 1112 4.74 -20.86 37.21
N MET A 1113 4.23 -20.16 38.22
CA MET A 1113 5.05 -19.51 39.24
C MET A 1113 5.70 -20.58 40.11
N GLU A 1114 4.97 -21.56 40.68
CA GLU A 1114 5.55 -22.68 41.44
C GLU A 1114 6.65 -23.40 40.63
N GLU A 1115 6.44 -23.63 39.33
CA GLU A 1115 7.46 -24.17 38.43
C GLU A 1115 8.63 -23.19 38.22
N LEU A 1116 8.41 -21.94 37.81
CA LEU A 1116 9.47 -20.92 37.58
C LEU A 1116 10.29 -20.62 38.86
N ILE A 1117 9.65 -20.74 40.02
CA ILE A 1117 10.23 -20.55 41.35
C ILE A 1117 11.16 -21.73 41.67
N THR A 1118 10.72 -22.95 41.40
CA THR A 1118 11.55 -24.18 41.47
C THR A 1118 12.69 -24.15 40.44
N PHE A 1119 12.47 -23.50 39.28
CA PHE A 1119 13.44 -23.35 38.18
C PHE A 1119 14.40 -22.13 38.29
N SER A 1120 14.31 -21.29 39.33
CA SER A 1120 15.16 -20.07 39.45
C SER A 1120 16.32 -20.22 40.44
N GLY A 1121 16.32 -21.23 41.30
CA GLY A 1121 17.46 -21.60 42.14
C GLY A 1121 17.85 -20.65 43.28
N LEU A 1122 17.01 -19.69 43.66
CA LEU A 1122 17.37 -18.71 44.69
C LEU A 1122 17.32 -19.32 46.11
N PRO A 1123 18.30 -19.07 47.00
CA PRO A 1123 18.31 -19.65 48.34
C PRO A 1123 17.36 -18.91 49.30
N CYS A 1124 16.63 -19.69 50.09
CA CYS A 1124 15.79 -19.34 51.25
C CYS A 1124 14.52 -18.52 50.97
N PHE A 1125 13.37 -19.21 50.83
CA PHE A 1125 12.06 -18.59 51.05
C PHE A 1125 11.14 -19.49 51.86
N THR A 1126 10.35 -18.84 52.71
CA THR A 1126 9.13 -19.41 53.29
C THR A 1126 7.99 -18.51 52.83
N VAL A 1127 7.00 -19.06 52.13
CA VAL A 1127 5.74 -18.36 51.87
C VAL A 1127 4.99 -18.30 53.20
N ILE A 1128 5.03 -17.15 53.88
CA ILE A 1128 4.26 -16.96 55.11
C ILE A 1128 2.94 -16.30 54.74
N CYS A 1129 1.93 -17.11 54.48
CA CYS A 1129 0.54 -16.66 54.48
C CYS A 1129 0.05 -16.65 55.94
N TRP A 1130 -0.26 -15.46 56.48
CA TRP A 1130 -0.90 -15.32 57.80
C TRP A 1130 -2.42 -15.58 57.71
N GLU A 1131 -2.84 -16.66 57.06
CA GLU A 1131 -4.18 -17.21 57.25
C GLU A 1131 -4.09 -18.74 57.29
N TYR A 1132 -4.46 -19.31 58.44
CA TYR A 1132 -4.60 -20.75 58.65
C TYR A 1132 -5.74 -21.29 57.76
N SER A 1133 -5.44 -21.59 56.50
CA SER A 1133 -6.27 -22.43 55.64
C SER A 1133 -5.49 -23.70 55.30
N GLY A 1134 -6.08 -24.86 55.58
CA GLY A 1134 -5.40 -26.16 55.65
C GLY A 1134 -4.77 -26.70 54.35
N ASN A 1135 -4.82 -25.96 53.23
CA ASN A 1135 -4.35 -26.42 51.92
C ASN A 1135 -2.83 -26.24 51.69
N LEU A 1136 -2.17 -25.27 52.34
CA LEU A 1136 -0.73 -24.99 52.11
C LEU A 1136 0.23 -26.02 52.75
N LEU A 1137 -0.23 -26.82 53.71
CA LEU A 1137 0.62 -27.78 54.45
C LEU A 1137 0.99 -29.01 53.61
N CYS A 1138 0.20 -29.35 52.59
CA CYS A 1138 0.50 -30.45 51.67
C CYS A 1138 1.47 -30.04 50.54
N GLN A 1139 1.44 -28.79 50.05
CA GLN A 1139 2.35 -28.32 48.99
C GLN A 1139 3.81 -28.19 49.46
N ASN A 1140 4.05 -27.76 50.71
CA ASN A 1140 5.40 -27.66 51.28
C ASN A 1140 6.10 -29.01 51.53
N LEU A 1141 5.38 -30.14 51.52
CA LEU A 1141 5.98 -31.47 51.71
C LEU A 1141 6.55 -32.06 50.42
N TYR A 1142 6.01 -31.68 49.25
CA TYR A 1142 6.55 -32.08 47.95
C TYR A 1142 7.87 -31.35 47.65
N SER A 1143 7.98 -30.05 47.93
CA SER A 1143 9.21 -29.27 47.70
C SER A 1143 10.39 -29.67 48.60
N VAL A 1144 10.12 -30.23 49.78
CA VAL A 1144 11.17 -30.72 50.70
C VAL A 1144 11.70 -32.10 50.27
N GLY A 1145 10.90 -32.92 49.57
CA GLY A 1145 11.29 -34.26 49.10
C GLY A 1145 12.36 -34.23 48.01
N ASP A 1146 12.29 -33.27 47.10
CA ASP A 1146 13.23 -33.12 45.98
C ASP A 1146 14.62 -32.59 46.41
N PHE A 1147 14.69 -31.97 47.59
CA PHE A 1147 15.95 -31.44 48.17
C PHE A 1147 16.93 -32.54 48.66
N PHE A 1148 16.48 -33.79 48.86
CA PHE A 1148 17.29 -34.83 49.53
C PHE A 1148 18.01 -35.82 48.60
N HIS A 1149 17.82 -35.75 47.27
CA HIS A 1149 18.33 -36.79 46.35
C HIS A 1149 19.57 -36.42 45.51
N VAL A 1150 20.17 -35.25 45.71
CA VAL A 1150 21.38 -34.85 44.96
C VAL A 1150 22.59 -34.72 45.90
N VAL A 1151 23.49 -35.71 45.83
CA VAL A 1151 24.80 -35.72 46.50
C VAL A 1151 25.88 -35.61 45.43
N PHE A 1152 26.77 -34.62 45.55
CA PHE A 1152 28.08 -34.63 44.91
C PHE A 1152 29.18 -34.72 45.99
N ASP A 1153 30.23 -35.46 45.66
CA ASP A 1153 31.36 -35.78 46.53
C ASP A 1153 32.04 -34.53 47.11
N GLY A 1154 31.70 -34.21 48.36
CA GLY A 1154 32.62 -33.69 49.37
C GLY A 1154 33.32 -32.36 49.09
N GLU A 1155 32.59 -31.25 49.02
CA GLU A 1155 32.97 -29.93 49.58
C GLU A 1155 31.75 -28.97 49.51
N GLU A 1156 31.35 -28.36 50.64
CA GLU A 1156 30.23 -27.40 50.71
C GLU A 1156 30.58 -26.07 50.02
N PRO A 1157 29.75 -25.56 49.07
CA PRO A 1157 30.01 -24.28 48.44
C PRO A 1157 29.46 -23.09 49.26
N PRO A 1158 29.98 -21.86 49.04
CA PRO A 1158 29.60 -20.68 49.83
C PRO A 1158 28.14 -20.25 49.58
N PRO A 1159 27.47 -19.55 50.52
CA PRO A 1159 26.14 -18.99 50.30
C PRO A 1159 26.16 -18.02 49.11
N ASN A 1160 25.19 -18.16 48.20
CA ASN A 1160 25.02 -17.42 46.94
C ASN A 1160 25.90 -17.88 45.74
N SER A 1161 26.39 -19.13 45.71
CA SER A 1161 27.06 -19.67 44.52
C SER A 1161 26.11 -20.41 43.56
N ILE A 1162 26.42 -20.36 42.26
CA ILE A 1162 25.71 -21.00 41.16
C ILE A 1162 25.61 -22.54 41.32
N SER A 1163 26.53 -23.18 42.04
CA SER A 1163 26.55 -24.65 42.19
C SER A 1163 25.50 -25.20 43.17
N ALA A 1164 24.91 -24.36 44.02
CA ALA A 1164 23.79 -24.75 44.89
C ALA A 1164 22.46 -24.81 44.10
N VAL A 1165 22.31 -23.93 43.09
CA VAL A 1165 21.19 -23.86 42.15
C VAL A 1165 21.14 -25.08 41.22
N GLU A 1166 22.31 -25.60 40.85
CA GLU A 1166 22.48 -26.73 39.90
C GLU A 1166 21.92 -28.05 40.44
N SER A 1167 21.79 -28.23 41.76
CA SER A 1167 21.42 -29.50 42.39
C SER A 1167 19.94 -29.91 42.25
N CYS A 1168 19.05 -29.05 41.75
CA CYS A 1168 17.61 -29.36 41.65
C CYS A 1168 17.11 -29.63 40.22
N PHE A 1169 17.91 -29.37 39.19
CA PHE A 1169 17.39 -29.18 37.82
C PHE A 1169 17.45 -30.42 36.91
N VAL A 1170 18.42 -31.31 37.11
CA VAL A 1170 18.77 -32.36 36.12
C VAL A 1170 17.75 -33.52 36.04
N PRO A 1171 17.15 -34.00 37.15
CA PRO A 1171 16.19 -35.11 37.10
C PRO A 1171 14.82 -34.72 36.48
N ALA A 1172 14.31 -33.52 36.75
CA ALA A 1172 12.96 -33.09 36.33
C ALA A 1172 12.80 -32.94 34.81
N VAL A 1173 13.86 -32.57 34.10
CA VAL A 1173 13.85 -32.46 32.63
C VAL A 1173 13.80 -33.84 31.95
N GLN A 1174 14.28 -34.90 32.60
CA GLN A 1174 14.10 -36.27 32.10
C GLN A 1174 12.66 -36.77 32.27
N GLU A 1175 11.86 -36.16 33.14
CA GLU A 1175 10.46 -36.54 33.41
C GLU A 1175 9.48 -35.77 32.50
N ILE A 1176 9.65 -34.46 32.32
CA ILE A 1176 8.84 -33.64 31.38
C ILE A 1176 9.01 -34.09 29.92
N GLY A 1177 10.22 -34.53 29.54
CA GLY A 1177 10.49 -35.12 28.23
C GLY A 1177 9.83 -36.49 28.00
N ASN A 1178 9.45 -37.20 29.07
CA ASN A 1178 8.82 -38.51 29.01
C ASN A 1178 7.30 -38.47 29.23
N GLU A 1179 6.78 -37.54 30.03
CA GLU A 1179 5.34 -37.44 30.34
C GLU A 1179 4.53 -36.81 29.21
N SER A 1180 5.08 -35.85 28.46
CA SER A 1180 4.44 -35.26 27.28
C SER A 1180 4.21 -36.25 26.12
N MET A 1181 4.83 -37.44 26.15
CA MET A 1181 4.60 -38.51 25.17
C MET A 1181 3.59 -39.59 25.61
N SER A 1182 3.19 -39.65 26.89
CA SER A 1182 2.39 -40.78 27.39
C SER A 1182 0.89 -40.49 27.54
N GLN A 1183 0.49 -39.25 27.85
CA GLN A 1183 -0.92 -38.91 28.10
C GLN A 1183 -1.74 -38.55 26.86
N ALA A 1184 -1.11 -38.29 25.71
CA ALA A 1184 -1.82 -38.03 24.45
C ALA A 1184 -2.31 -39.32 23.72
N ARG A 1185 -2.21 -40.51 24.34
CA ARG A 1185 -2.63 -41.79 23.73
C ARG A 1185 -3.79 -42.51 24.44
N SER A 1186 -4.31 -42.02 25.57
CA SER A 1186 -5.33 -42.75 26.34
C SER A 1186 -6.70 -42.07 26.44
N GLU A 1187 -6.92 -40.94 25.78
CA GLU A 1187 -8.26 -40.37 25.62
C GLU A 1187 -8.56 -40.16 24.14
N SER A 1188 -9.05 -41.24 23.51
CA SER A 1188 -9.70 -41.25 22.20
C SER A 1188 -11.13 -41.75 22.35
#